data_AF-A0A0Q6J3E4-F1
#
_entry.id   AF-A0A0Q6J3E4-F1
#
_cell.length_a   1.000
_cell.length_b   1.000
_cell.length_c   1.000
_cell.angle_alpha   90.00
_cell.angle_beta   90.00
_cell.angle_gamma   90.00
#
_symmetry.space_group_name_H-M   'P 1'
#
loop_
_entity.id
_entity.type
_entity.pdbx_description
1 polymer ?
#
loop_
_entity_poly.entity_id
_entity_poly.type
_entity_poly.pdbx_seq_one_letter_code
_entity_poly.pdbx_strand_id
1 'polypeptide(L)'
;MLEYCSPQSTHHEERHRTSEAGATLRTFEYVLLMAPKWEQVRAQNYGTMGRTVRGVVHRSDGSRQLVRHEPETTSWRHEDESGSPTFIENADNRWSRDADGGMVHAVKNANTFYMDMGSPSPLLRAYDAFPQRSNHGFDDSRFTDPTAPRPVTVRGRDGWEVTAADPHSTEQITYVIDAELGVALRWQYGDQWMELENPVLDEEFDTDLFRWSGPSRPAADEMARMQREQQEREQALAGIARAVPTWLPMTITTTPQSGDPRTGELVLAVGGQTAHFTLRRWVTAIGEPEVTWPNDQTPARHRRGIGQWTYEIRSYEEMRKEDCERIIESIVPVDPPERDAADITAEIDQEAHARREAEIREMLGTGRVLADHLTGESLLIRTDFSDDAAWREVALAAMAPVDQGDDMEFEAVLTCIDNSDHDGWSIEQLLLALGDPPPYYIFVADTEAVQNHEHPIVVVETADDDPERPRGKTFRVVPSEMWSIENNLSLANMDFDDFADSVDADGVFRGFPEPAQPVASVTTRDVAGWIAGHLHTDALRRFHREIDGWKYPYPIQLFEPEMADVHTQLLAADYDSRTDTELVGYDEFREVAARGGPALHGSVPVHGAHWAFLLDVGSHRPLAAYRLEFLPPTDQQVHDGGADPSAVLEVPFISPEMVSLSSLTDDDELVDREAVRRAVTAEAVRLHGPDMVGHVEPALRRIPRLEGFSIGCSVQIDGNPMFYVAVVTAVENEFIVREVPPEGLRVVAASHA
;
A
#
# COMPACT_ATOMS: atom_id res chain seq x y z
N MET A 1 -61.34 54.82 49.24
CA MET A 1 -61.54 54.47 47.83
C MET A 1 -60.19 54.05 47.28
N LEU A 2 -60.12 52.81 46.81
CA LEU A 2 -59.21 52.29 45.77
C LEU A 2 -57.76 51.98 46.17
N GLU A 3 -57.63 50.74 46.65
CA GLU A 3 -56.79 49.64 46.13
C GLU A 3 -55.51 49.98 45.34
N TYR A 4 -54.34 49.63 45.87
CA TYR A 4 -53.73 48.28 46.05
C TYR A 4 -53.07 47.75 44.76
N CYS A 5 -51.77 47.96 44.62
CA CYS A 5 -50.78 46.89 44.85
C CYS A 5 -49.35 47.45 44.74
N SER A 6 -48.56 47.09 45.74
CA SER A 6 -47.12 47.28 45.95
C SER A 6 -46.68 46.06 46.80
N PRO A 7 -45.39 45.75 47.05
CA PRO A 7 -44.16 46.45 46.63
C PRO A 7 -42.94 45.54 46.34
N GLN A 8 -41.82 46.18 45.98
CA GLN A 8 -40.45 45.70 46.21
C GLN A 8 -40.00 45.91 47.68
N SER A 9 -39.02 45.09 48.08
CA SER A 9 -37.90 45.41 49.00
C SER A 9 -37.98 45.13 50.52
N THR A 10 -36.85 44.54 50.98
CA THR A 10 -36.06 44.76 52.23
C THR A 10 -36.27 43.94 53.52
N HIS A 11 -35.16 43.26 53.88
CA HIS A 11 -34.42 43.23 55.17
C HIS A 11 -34.79 42.37 56.39
N HIS A 12 -33.71 41.76 56.93
CA HIS A 12 -33.34 41.45 58.32
C HIS A 12 -34.01 40.24 59.00
N GLU A 13 -33.26 39.14 59.21
CA GLU A 13 -32.39 38.80 60.37
C GLU A 13 -33.19 38.07 61.47
N GLU A 14 -32.90 36.79 61.71
CA GLU A 14 -32.58 36.35 63.07
C GLU A 14 -31.90 34.98 63.11
N ARG A 15 -30.90 34.93 63.99
CA ARG A 15 -29.93 33.86 64.25
C ARG A 15 -30.61 32.69 64.95
N HIS A 16 -30.15 31.46 64.69
CA HIS A 16 -29.73 30.59 65.80
C HIS A 16 -28.74 29.52 65.32
N ARG A 17 -27.52 29.67 65.85
CA ARG A 17 -26.37 28.78 65.72
C ARG A 17 -26.46 27.76 66.86
N THR A 18 -26.69 26.48 66.57
CA THR A 18 -26.32 25.35 67.44
C THR A 18 -26.51 24.00 66.73
N SER A 19 -25.45 23.48 66.12
CA SER A 19 -24.76 22.25 66.59
C SER A 19 -23.85 21.73 65.47
N GLU A 20 -22.59 22.17 65.52
CA GLU A 20 -21.44 21.54 64.88
C GLU A 20 -21.24 20.17 65.50
N ALA A 21 -21.59 19.09 64.77
CA ALA A 21 -21.07 17.71 64.94
C ALA A 21 -21.89 16.68 64.13
N GLY A 22 -23.10 17.03 63.67
CA GLY A 22 -23.98 16.11 62.93
C GLY A 22 -24.29 16.48 61.47
N ALA A 23 -23.74 17.59 60.97
CA ALA A 23 -24.07 18.12 59.64
C ALA A 23 -23.01 17.80 58.56
N THR A 24 -21.75 17.58 58.91
CA THR A 24 -20.67 17.37 57.92
C THR A 24 -20.79 16.04 57.17
N LEU A 25 -21.49 15.05 57.74
CA LEU A 25 -21.80 13.77 57.07
C LEU A 25 -23.13 13.79 56.29
N ARG A 26 -23.92 14.87 56.37
CA ARG A 26 -25.17 15.05 55.60
C ARG A 26 -25.07 16.09 54.48
N THR A 27 -24.01 16.90 54.45
CA THR A 27 -23.76 17.83 53.34
C THR A 27 -23.09 17.15 52.13
N PHE A 28 -22.45 15.99 52.31
CA PHE A 28 -21.89 15.21 51.19
C PHE A 28 -22.91 14.27 50.52
N GLU A 29 -24.05 13.98 51.15
CA GLU A 29 -25.10 13.12 50.57
C GLU A 29 -26.24 13.89 49.87
N TYR A 30 -26.23 15.23 49.91
CA TYR A 30 -27.29 16.06 49.30
C TYR A 30 -26.86 16.85 48.04
N VAL A 31 -25.62 16.67 47.56
CA VAL A 31 -25.17 17.19 46.24
C VAL A 31 -25.20 16.10 45.16
N LEU A 32 -25.74 14.92 45.47
CA LEU A 32 -26.25 13.94 44.49
C LEU A 32 -27.63 14.36 43.93
N LEU A 33 -27.78 15.65 43.66
CA LEU A 33 -28.98 16.27 43.08
C LEU A 33 -28.74 16.47 41.57
N MET A 34 -28.98 15.38 40.83
CA MET A 34 -28.87 15.25 39.37
C MET A 34 -27.43 15.35 38.84
N ALA A 35 -27.01 14.35 38.05
CA ALA A 35 -25.79 14.48 37.26
C ALA A 35 -25.85 15.80 36.47
N PRO A 36 -24.75 16.58 36.40
CA PRO A 36 -24.74 17.83 35.65
C PRO A 36 -25.10 17.52 34.20
N LYS A 37 -25.78 18.46 33.56
CA LYS A 37 -25.99 18.35 32.11
C LYS A 37 -24.65 18.53 31.40
N TRP A 38 -24.54 17.97 30.19
CA TRP A 38 -23.34 18.14 29.36
C TRP A 38 -22.94 19.61 29.22
N GLU A 39 -23.89 20.53 29.06
CA GLU A 39 -23.58 21.95 28.91
C GLU A 39 -22.85 22.54 30.12
N GLN A 40 -23.10 22.00 31.32
CA GLN A 40 -22.44 22.44 32.55
C GLN A 40 -21.02 21.88 32.64
N VAL A 41 -20.82 20.60 32.30
CA VAL A 41 -19.50 19.96 32.22
C VAL A 41 -18.63 20.62 31.14
N ARG A 42 -19.21 20.89 29.98
CA ARG A 42 -18.56 21.63 28.89
C ARG A 42 -18.18 23.05 29.30
N ALA A 43 -19.08 23.78 29.97
CA ALA A 43 -18.78 25.12 30.46
C ALA A 43 -17.62 25.12 31.48
N GLN A 44 -17.53 24.08 32.32
CA GLN A 44 -16.42 23.89 33.24
C GLN A 44 -15.10 23.68 32.49
N ASN A 45 -15.09 22.87 31.42
CA ASN A 45 -13.91 22.68 30.59
C ASN A 45 -13.46 23.96 29.86
N TYR A 46 -14.39 24.77 29.38
CA TYR A 46 -14.08 26.11 28.84
C TYR A 46 -13.37 27.03 29.86
N GLY A 47 -13.57 26.80 31.16
CA GLY A 47 -12.84 27.51 32.23
C GLY A 47 -11.34 27.22 32.29
N THR A 48 -10.84 26.29 31.47
CA THR A 48 -9.40 26.01 31.30
C THR A 48 -8.77 26.75 30.11
N MET A 49 -9.59 27.37 29.26
CA MET A 49 -9.11 28.09 28.08
C MET A 49 -8.18 29.23 28.46
N GLY A 50 -7.00 29.29 27.83
CA GLY A 50 -6.00 30.32 28.09
C GLY A 50 -5.15 30.13 29.36
N ARG A 51 -5.39 29.08 30.16
CA ARG A 51 -4.66 28.83 31.41
C ARG A 51 -3.49 27.87 31.18
N THR A 52 -2.36 28.12 31.84
CA THR A 52 -1.23 27.19 31.79
C THR A 52 -1.60 25.86 32.42
N VAL A 53 -1.12 24.76 31.84
CA VAL A 53 -1.41 23.41 32.34
C VAL A 53 -0.13 22.58 32.39
N ARG A 54 0.07 21.88 33.52
CA ARG A 54 1.08 20.83 33.67
C ARG A 54 0.44 19.53 34.14
N GLY A 55 0.89 18.39 33.64
CA GLY A 55 0.50 17.08 34.15
C GLY A 55 1.29 15.95 33.50
N VAL A 56 1.15 14.73 34.02
CA VAL A 56 1.76 13.53 33.43
C VAL A 56 0.72 12.84 32.55
N VAL A 57 0.99 12.72 31.25
CA VAL A 57 0.11 12.06 30.29
C VAL A 57 0.53 10.61 30.13
N HIS A 58 -0.40 9.69 30.38
CA HIS A 58 -0.27 8.25 30.13
C HIS A 58 -0.99 7.89 28.83
N ARG A 59 -0.44 6.96 28.04
CA ARG A 59 -1.00 6.54 26.75
C ARG A 59 -1.27 5.04 26.69
N SER A 60 -2.03 4.62 25.69
CA SER A 60 -2.37 3.20 25.44
C SER A 60 -1.17 2.30 25.15
N ASP A 61 -0.07 2.85 24.62
CA ASP A 61 1.20 2.14 24.39
C ASP A 61 2.04 1.91 25.66
N GLY A 62 1.54 2.36 26.82
CA GLY A 62 2.24 2.30 28.10
C GLY A 62 3.24 3.43 28.34
N SER A 63 3.45 4.32 27.37
CA SER A 63 4.32 5.48 27.55
C SER A 63 3.70 6.50 28.52
N ARG A 64 4.58 7.20 29.25
CA ARG A 64 4.19 8.37 30.05
C ARG A 64 5.17 9.52 29.87
N GLN A 65 4.65 10.73 29.83
CA GLN A 65 5.43 11.95 29.64
C GLN A 65 4.91 13.08 30.52
N LEU A 66 5.83 13.88 31.06
CA LEU A 66 5.46 15.13 31.73
C LEU A 66 5.25 16.21 30.67
N VAL A 67 4.05 16.77 30.63
CA VAL A 67 3.62 17.77 29.64
C VAL A 67 3.40 19.11 30.32
N ARG A 68 3.87 20.18 29.67
CA ARG A 68 3.59 21.58 30.02
C ARG A 68 3.08 22.32 28.79
N HIS A 69 2.01 23.08 28.96
CA HIS A 69 1.39 23.86 27.90
C HIS A 69 1.09 25.29 28.34
N GLU A 70 1.53 26.25 27.53
CA GLU A 70 1.26 27.69 27.66
C GLU A 70 0.39 28.14 26.46
N PRO A 71 -0.94 28.26 26.63
CA PRO A 71 -1.83 28.51 25.50
C PRO A 71 -1.60 29.85 24.79
N GLU A 72 -1.27 30.93 25.52
CA GLU A 72 -1.12 32.27 24.93
C GLU A 72 -0.01 32.35 23.89
N THR A 73 1.10 31.63 24.13
CA THR A 73 2.25 31.57 23.21
C THR A 73 2.24 30.32 22.34
N THR A 74 1.20 29.49 22.46
CA THR A 74 1.09 28.16 21.82
C THR A 74 2.28 27.24 22.14
N SER A 75 2.89 27.40 23.31
CA SER A 75 4.11 26.68 23.66
C SER A 75 3.82 25.34 24.32
N TRP A 76 4.67 24.35 24.02
CA TRP A 76 4.56 22.99 24.53
C TRP A 76 5.94 22.47 24.93
N ARG A 77 5.95 21.63 25.96
CA ARG A 77 7.15 20.87 26.35
C ARG A 77 6.76 19.50 26.87
N HIS A 78 7.38 18.47 26.30
CA HIS A 78 7.24 17.08 26.76
C HIS A 78 8.58 16.59 27.29
N GLU A 79 8.56 15.94 28.44
CA GLU A 79 9.72 15.30 29.06
C GLU A 79 9.43 13.82 29.26
N ASP A 80 10.41 12.97 28.96
CA ASP A 80 10.37 11.54 29.27
C ASP A 80 10.50 11.28 30.78
N GLU A 81 10.47 10.00 31.17
CA GLU A 81 10.58 9.61 32.59
C GLU A 81 11.89 10.01 33.27
N SER A 82 12.94 10.25 32.50
CA SER A 82 14.23 10.73 33.02
C SER A 82 14.24 12.24 33.27
N GLY A 83 13.18 12.95 32.86
CA GLY A 83 13.10 14.41 32.85
C GLY A 83 13.75 15.04 31.62
N SER A 84 14.15 14.25 30.62
CA SER A 84 14.82 14.76 29.43
C SER A 84 13.79 15.21 28.39
N PRO A 85 14.00 16.35 27.70
CA PRO A 85 13.02 16.86 26.74
C PRO A 85 12.95 15.98 25.49
N THR A 86 11.75 15.51 25.15
CA THR A 86 11.48 14.79 23.90
C THR A 86 10.81 15.69 22.86
N PHE A 87 10.19 16.79 23.31
CA PHE A 87 9.50 17.75 22.46
C PHE A 87 9.52 19.14 23.10
N ILE A 88 9.80 20.16 22.30
CA ILE A 88 9.72 21.57 22.69
C ILE A 88 9.14 22.35 21.53
N GLU A 89 8.14 23.18 21.78
CA GLU A 89 7.52 24.06 20.80
C GLU A 89 7.30 25.44 21.39
N ASN A 90 7.56 26.47 20.60
CA ASN A 90 7.17 27.85 20.88
C ASN A 90 6.52 28.49 19.64
N ALA A 91 6.35 29.81 19.63
CA ALA A 91 5.71 30.51 18.52
C ALA A 91 6.41 30.29 17.17
N ASP A 92 7.75 30.28 17.18
CA ASP A 92 8.56 30.34 15.97
C ASP A 92 9.27 29.03 15.64
N ASN A 93 9.40 28.12 16.60
CA ASN A 93 10.26 26.94 16.47
C ASN A 93 9.66 25.71 17.14
N ARG A 94 10.03 24.54 16.61
CA ARG A 94 9.73 23.22 17.14
C ARG A 94 11.00 22.37 17.17
N TRP A 95 11.20 21.63 18.25
CA TRP A 95 12.21 20.61 18.38
C TRP A 95 11.57 19.30 18.82
N SER A 96 11.93 18.20 18.18
CA SER A 96 11.47 16.85 18.55
C SER A 96 12.64 15.87 18.52
N ARG A 97 12.66 14.93 19.47
CA ARG A 97 13.65 13.85 19.50
C ARG A 97 13.32 12.80 18.44
N ASP A 98 14.30 12.40 17.65
CA ASP A 98 14.18 11.30 16.68
C ASP A 98 14.46 9.92 17.31
N ALA A 99 14.37 8.85 16.50
CA ALA A 99 14.60 7.47 16.94
C ALA A 99 16.03 7.24 17.46
N ASP A 100 17.01 7.98 16.94
CA ASP A 100 18.43 7.89 17.31
C ASP A 100 18.75 8.72 18.58
N GLY A 101 17.75 9.42 19.12
CA GLY A 101 17.88 10.24 20.33
C GLY A 101 18.41 11.65 20.08
N GLY A 102 18.65 12.03 18.82
CA GLY A 102 19.03 13.39 18.41
C GLY A 102 17.84 14.35 18.40
N MET A 103 18.08 15.64 18.63
CA MET A 103 17.04 16.66 18.48
C MET A 103 16.98 17.16 17.04
N VAL A 104 15.78 17.16 16.48
CA VAL A 104 15.48 17.69 15.14
C VAL A 104 14.81 19.05 15.30
N HIS A 105 15.30 20.07 14.60
CA HIS A 105 14.79 21.45 14.65
C HIS A 105 14.01 21.79 13.38
N ALA A 106 12.79 22.31 13.56
CA ALA A 106 11.95 22.88 12.52
C ALA A 106 11.55 24.33 12.87
N VAL A 107 11.52 25.20 11.85
CA VAL A 107 11.02 26.58 11.97
C VAL A 107 9.51 26.56 11.69
N LYS A 108 8.71 27.09 12.61
CA LYS A 108 7.26 27.19 12.43
C LYS A 108 6.92 28.31 11.47
N ASN A 109 6.06 28.01 10.50
CA ASN A 109 5.38 28.97 9.66
C ASN A 109 3.88 28.83 9.91
N ALA A 110 3.13 29.94 9.86
CA ALA A 110 1.69 29.98 10.08
C ALA A 110 0.89 29.09 9.11
N ASN A 111 1.50 28.69 7.99
CA ASN A 111 0.88 27.85 6.96
C ASN A 111 1.28 26.36 7.03
N THR A 112 2.30 26.00 7.82
CA THR A 112 2.78 24.61 7.91
C THR A 112 1.89 23.82 8.85
N PHE A 113 1.21 22.79 8.32
CA PHE A 113 0.42 21.86 9.12
C PHE A 113 1.32 20.74 9.64
N TYR A 114 1.38 20.58 10.96
CA TYR A 114 2.14 19.50 11.57
C TYR A 114 1.17 18.42 12.08
N MET A 115 1.18 17.23 11.49
CA MET A 115 0.49 16.07 12.04
C MET A 115 1.25 15.56 13.27
N ASP A 116 0.70 15.76 14.45
CA ASP A 116 1.23 15.20 15.70
C ASP A 116 0.28 14.10 16.20
N MET A 117 0.46 12.89 15.68
CA MET A 117 -0.37 11.70 15.96
C MET A 117 -0.28 11.23 17.43
N GLY A 118 0.48 11.91 18.30
CA GLY A 118 0.61 11.63 19.74
C GLY A 118 0.44 12.85 20.65
N SER A 119 -0.08 13.95 20.11
CA SER A 119 -0.23 15.22 20.82
C SER A 119 -1.11 15.09 22.07
N PRO A 120 -0.74 15.65 23.23
CA PRO A 120 -1.60 15.73 24.41
C PRO A 120 -2.68 16.82 24.30
N SER A 121 -2.80 17.49 23.14
CA SER A 121 -3.81 18.50 22.84
C SER A 121 -5.25 18.08 23.15
N PRO A 122 -5.71 16.85 22.82
CA PRO A 122 -7.04 16.37 23.19
C PRO A 122 -7.32 16.48 24.70
N LEU A 123 -6.33 16.35 25.58
CA LEU A 123 -6.53 16.51 27.02
C LEU A 123 -6.47 17.99 27.46
N LEU A 124 -5.36 18.67 27.13
CA LEU A 124 -5.06 20.00 27.66
C LEU A 124 -5.82 21.13 26.94
N ARG A 125 -6.30 20.86 25.72
CA ARG A 125 -7.13 21.76 24.90
C ARG A 125 -8.47 21.12 24.52
N ALA A 126 -9.03 20.28 25.40
CA ALA A 126 -10.30 19.59 25.15
C ALA A 126 -11.43 20.56 24.73
N TYR A 127 -11.39 21.82 25.17
CA TYR A 127 -12.37 22.85 24.82
C TYR A 127 -12.46 23.14 23.31
N ASP A 128 -11.39 22.88 22.54
CA ASP A 128 -11.38 23.04 21.09
C ASP A 128 -12.22 21.98 20.37
N ALA A 129 -12.46 20.83 21.01
CA ALA A 129 -13.28 19.76 20.45
C ALA A 129 -14.79 20.06 20.50
N PHE A 130 -15.21 21.08 21.25
CA PHE A 130 -16.63 21.36 21.54
C PHE A 130 -17.07 22.78 21.18
N PRO A 131 -16.74 23.34 20.00
CA PRO A 131 -16.95 24.75 19.67
C PRO A 131 -18.41 25.19 19.86
N GLN A 132 -18.63 26.45 20.23
CA GLN A 132 -19.98 27.01 20.27
C GLN A 132 -20.58 26.98 18.85
N ARG A 133 -21.83 26.53 18.72
CA ARG A 133 -22.52 26.51 17.42
C ARG A 133 -22.45 27.88 16.76
N SER A 134 -21.86 27.94 15.57
CA SER A 134 -21.79 29.18 14.79
C SER A 134 -23.06 29.34 13.95
N ASN A 135 -23.60 30.57 13.86
CA ASN A 135 -24.76 30.87 12.99
C ASN A 135 -24.41 30.88 11.48
N HIS A 136 -23.24 30.38 11.08
CA HIS A 136 -22.67 30.51 9.74
C HIS A 136 -22.41 29.17 9.04
N GLY A 137 -23.18 28.13 9.37
CA GLY A 137 -23.47 27.02 8.46
C GLY A 137 -22.33 26.05 8.14
N PHE A 138 -21.18 26.15 8.83
CA PHE A 138 -20.11 25.16 8.81
C PHE A 138 -19.71 24.82 10.25
N ASP A 139 -20.56 24.04 10.94
CA ASP A 139 -20.21 23.45 12.24
C ASP A 139 -19.64 22.04 11.98
N ASP A 140 -18.33 21.97 11.78
CA ASP A 140 -17.56 20.73 11.62
C ASP A 140 -17.14 20.16 12.99
N SER A 141 -18.12 20.01 13.90
CA SER A 141 -17.84 19.47 15.25
C SER A 141 -17.72 17.96 15.18
N ARG A 142 -16.54 17.41 15.49
CA ARG A 142 -16.31 15.97 15.63
C ARG A 142 -16.99 15.35 16.85
N PHE A 143 -17.57 16.16 17.75
CA PHE A 143 -18.22 15.69 18.96
C PHE A 143 -19.72 16.02 18.90
N THR A 144 -20.54 15.06 18.48
CA THR A 144 -21.99 15.24 18.24
C THR A 144 -22.83 14.29 19.10
N ASP A 145 -24.01 14.78 19.51
CA ASP A 145 -24.98 14.01 20.33
C ASP A 145 -24.39 13.38 21.62
N PRO A 146 -23.80 14.19 22.52
CA PRO A 146 -23.14 13.71 23.73
C PRO A 146 -24.10 13.03 24.70
N THR A 147 -23.64 11.94 25.32
CA THR A 147 -24.37 11.22 26.37
C THR A 147 -24.57 12.08 27.62
N ALA A 148 -25.50 11.66 28.48
CA ALA A 148 -25.61 12.24 29.81
C ALA A 148 -24.31 12.00 30.61
N PRO A 149 -23.73 13.01 31.28
CA PRO A 149 -22.51 12.85 32.03
C PRO A 149 -22.61 11.80 33.14
N ARG A 150 -21.63 10.89 33.18
CA ARG A 150 -21.55 9.79 34.15
C ARG A 150 -20.35 10.00 35.10
N PRO A 151 -20.52 9.90 36.42
CA PRO A 151 -19.39 10.04 37.34
C PRO A 151 -18.40 8.87 37.17
N VAL A 152 -17.11 9.19 37.12
CA VAL A 152 -16.00 8.23 37.06
C VAL A 152 -14.77 8.83 37.76
N THR A 153 -13.90 7.97 38.28
CA THR A 153 -12.60 8.40 38.83
C THR A 153 -11.49 7.98 37.87
N VAL A 154 -10.64 8.92 37.46
CA VAL A 154 -9.48 8.68 36.59
C VAL A 154 -8.24 9.18 37.32
N ARG A 155 -7.22 8.31 37.44
CA ARG A 155 -5.93 8.63 38.10
C ARG A 155 -6.08 9.30 39.47
N GLY A 156 -7.09 8.87 40.25
CA GLY A 156 -7.35 9.37 41.60
C GLY A 156 -8.10 10.70 41.67
N ARG A 157 -8.63 11.22 40.56
CA ARG A 157 -9.46 12.43 40.50
C ARG A 157 -10.85 12.11 39.97
N ASP A 158 -11.86 12.71 40.59
CA ASP A 158 -13.25 12.54 40.18
C ASP A 158 -13.57 13.40 38.96
N GLY A 159 -14.29 12.83 38.00
CA GLY A 159 -14.66 13.49 36.76
C GLY A 159 -15.97 12.98 36.18
N TRP A 160 -16.37 13.63 35.09
CA TRP A 160 -17.61 13.37 34.37
C TRP A 160 -17.28 12.80 32.99
N GLU A 161 -17.62 11.53 32.79
CA GLU A 161 -17.49 10.83 31.51
C GLU A 161 -18.64 11.19 30.58
N VAL A 162 -18.30 11.52 29.33
CA VAL A 162 -19.23 11.84 28.26
C VAL A 162 -18.70 11.21 26.98
N THR A 163 -19.57 10.50 26.28
CA THR A 163 -19.27 9.90 24.97
C THR A 163 -20.13 10.56 23.91
N ALA A 164 -19.60 10.71 22.71
CA ALA A 164 -20.30 11.31 21.58
C ALA A 164 -19.94 10.62 20.27
N ALA A 165 -20.80 10.78 19.27
CA ALA A 165 -20.53 10.30 17.92
C ALA A 165 -19.61 11.29 17.17
N ASP A 166 -18.66 10.74 16.42
CA ASP A 166 -17.93 11.47 15.39
C ASP A 166 -18.65 11.32 14.04
N PRO A 167 -19.22 12.38 13.45
CA PRO A 167 -19.97 12.28 12.19
C PRO A 167 -19.11 11.85 10.99
N HIS A 168 -17.78 11.82 11.14
CA HIS A 168 -16.84 11.39 10.10
C HIS A 168 -16.27 9.99 10.33
N SER A 169 -16.72 9.27 11.38
CA SER A 169 -16.21 7.96 11.74
C SER A 169 -17.28 7.07 12.37
N THR A 170 -17.07 5.76 12.31
CA THR A 170 -17.88 4.80 13.07
C THR A 170 -17.46 4.71 14.53
N GLU A 171 -16.30 5.25 14.89
CA GLU A 171 -15.75 5.27 16.24
C GLU A 171 -16.38 6.37 17.12
N GLN A 172 -16.52 6.08 18.41
CA GLN A 172 -17.00 7.06 19.39
C GLN A 172 -15.83 7.78 20.07
N ILE A 173 -16.04 9.06 20.41
CA ILE A 173 -15.09 9.84 21.19
C ILE A 173 -15.58 9.90 22.64
N THR A 174 -14.73 9.53 23.59
CA THR A 174 -15.03 9.61 25.03
C THR A 174 -14.08 10.59 25.72
N TYR A 175 -14.67 11.48 26.52
CA TYR A 175 -13.97 12.39 27.39
C TYR A 175 -14.33 12.16 28.85
N VAL A 176 -13.36 12.30 29.76
CA VAL A 176 -13.62 12.46 31.19
C VAL A 176 -13.14 13.85 31.60
N ILE A 177 -14.03 14.72 32.05
CA ILE A 177 -13.71 16.08 32.47
C ILE A 177 -13.60 16.16 33.99
N ASP A 178 -12.50 16.67 34.52
CA ASP A 178 -12.24 16.81 35.96
C ASP A 178 -13.35 17.63 36.64
N ALA A 179 -13.94 17.08 37.70
CA ALA A 179 -15.07 17.69 38.39
C ALA A 179 -14.71 18.95 39.19
N GLU A 180 -13.43 19.20 39.46
CA GLU A 180 -12.93 20.36 40.20
C GLU A 180 -12.24 21.37 39.27
N LEU A 181 -11.25 20.93 38.50
CA LEU A 181 -10.39 21.75 37.67
C LEU A 181 -10.95 22.02 36.28
N GLY A 182 -11.84 21.16 35.77
CA GLY A 182 -12.39 21.25 34.41
C GLY A 182 -11.45 20.79 33.28
N VAL A 183 -10.19 20.45 33.55
CA VAL A 183 -9.30 19.86 32.53
C VAL A 183 -9.76 18.45 32.17
N ALA A 184 -9.51 17.98 30.95
CA ALA A 184 -9.81 16.60 30.62
C ALA A 184 -8.80 15.65 31.28
N LEU A 185 -9.32 14.67 32.01
CA LEU A 185 -8.58 13.58 32.65
C LEU A 185 -8.41 12.37 31.74
N ARG A 186 -9.33 12.15 30.81
CA ARG A 186 -9.23 11.09 29.80
C ARG A 186 -9.75 11.59 28.45
N TRP A 187 -9.08 11.16 27.40
CA TRP A 187 -9.56 11.17 26.03
C TRP A 187 -9.41 9.75 25.46
N GLN A 188 -10.41 9.27 24.75
CA GLN A 188 -10.39 7.96 24.12
C GLN A 188 -11.12 8.00 22.76
N TYR A 189 -10.54 7.33 21.77
CA TYR A 189 -11.08 7.14 20.43
C TYR A 189 -10.65 5.77 19.91
N GLY A 190 -11.60 4.86 19.73
CA GLY A 190 -11.31 3.44 19.50
C GLY A 190 -10.42 2.86 20.61
N ASP A 191 -9.35 2.17 20.20
CA ASP A 191 -8.35 1.57 21.10
C ASP A 191 -7.30 2.57 21.64
N GLN A 192 -7.25 3.79 21.09
CA GLN A 192 -6.33 4.82 21.54
C GLN A 192 -6.92 5.60 22.71
N TRP A 193 -6.15 5.74 23.77
CA TRP A 193 -6.54 6.56 24.92
C TRP A 193 -5.35 7.30 25.51
N MET A 194 -5.66 8.44 26.14
CA MET A 194 -4.73 9.20 26.96
C MET A 194 -5.38 9.55 28.30
N GLU A 195 -4.58 9.52 29.37
CA GLU A 195 -5.02 9.90 30.71
C GLU A 195 -4.07 10.90 31.36
N LEU A 196 -4.63 11.91 32.03
CA LEU A 196 -3.88 12.95 32.72
C LEU A 196 -3.78 12.65 34.22
N GLU A 197 -2.56 12.58 34.73
CA GLU A 197 -2.25 12.42 36.14
C GLU A 197 -1.65 13.72 36.71
N ASN A 198 -2.05 14.07 37.94
CA ASN A 198 -1.57 15.23 38.69
C ASN A 198 -1.63 16.57 37.91
N PRO A 199 -2.80 16.93 37.32
CA PRO A 199 -2.95 18.21 36.64
C PRO A 199 -2.78 19.39 37.59
N VAL A 200 -2.05 20.42 37.14
CA VAL A 200 -1.92 21.72 37.78
C VAL A 200 -2.24 22.80 36.77
N LEU A 201 -3.15 23.70 37.13
CA LEU A 201 -3.52 24.87 36.35
C LEU A 201 -2.85 26.13 36.94
N ASP A 202 -2.59 27.12 36.09
CA ASP A 202 -2.05 28.43 36.46
C ASP A 202 -0.65 28.38 37.11
N GLU A 203 0.15 27.38 36.76
CA GLU A 203 1.58 27.38 37.09
C GLU A 203 2.30 28.40 36.19
N GLU A 204 3.11 29.29 36.78
CA GLU A 204 3.94 30.22 36.01
C GLU A 204 5.15 29.47 35.41
N PHE A 205 5.32 29.52 34.10
CA PHE A 205 6.46 28.93 33.41
C PHE A 205 7.52 29.97 33.05
N ASP A 206 8.80 29.60 33.19
CA ASP A 206 9.90 30.38 32.61
C ASP A 206 9.87 30.23 31.07
N THR A 207 9.94 31.32 30.33
CA THR A 207 9.98 31.31 28.86
C THR A 207 11.13 30.50 28.28
N ASP A 208 12.27 30.40 28.99
CA ASP A 208 13.42 29.60 28.55
C ASP A 208 13.14 28.09 28.62
N LEU A 209 12.08 27.66 29.33
CA LEU A 209 11.63 26.28 29.34
C LEU A 209 11.18 25.81 27.95
N PHE A 210 10.68 26.70 27.11
CA PHE A 210 10.19 26.41 25.75
C PHE A 210 11.25 26.66 24.66
N ARG A 211 12.53 26.58 25.04
CA ARG A 211 13.68 26.72 24.13
C ARG A 211 14.64 25.54 24.28
N TRP A 212 15.24 25.13 23.16
CA TRP A 212 16.32 24.16 23.13
C TRP A 212 17.65 24.86 22.84
N SER A 213 18.68 24.59 23.64
CA SER A 213 20.02 25.16 23.50
C SER A 213 21.11 24.11 23.22
N GLY A 214 20.72 22.83 23.11
CA GLY A 214 21.64 21.73 22.79
C GLY A 214 21.84 21.53 21.28
N PRO A 215 22.64 20.53 20.88
CA PRO A 215 22.82 20.17 19.47
C PRO A 215 21.48 19.82 18.83
N SER A 216 21.28 20.21 17.57
CA SER A 216 20.13 19.76 16.77
C SER A 216 20.47 19.74 15.28
N ARG A 217 19.79 18.89 14.53
CA ARG A 217 19.85 18.82 13.06
C ARG A 217 18.57 19.41 12.45
N PRO A 218 18.62 20.04 11.26
CA PRO A 218 17.42 20.58 10.61
C PRO A 218 16.46 19.45 10.19
N ALA A 219 15.16 19.68 10.33
CA ALA A 219 14.11 18.81 9.79
C ALA A 219 14.07 18.91 8.25
N ALA A 220 13.94 17.78 7.55
CA ALA A 220 13.55 17.75 6.15
C ALA A 220 12.03 18.02 6.06
N ASP A 221 11.64 19.30 6.09
CA ASP A 221 10.23 19.69 6.04
C ASP A 221 9.70 19.70 4.60
N GLU A 222 9.33 18.51 4.12
CA GLU A 222 8.79 18.30 2.77
C GLU A 222 7.47 19.04 2.56
N MET A 223 6.63 19.16 3.59
CA MET A 223 5.34 19.86 3.48
C MET A 223 5.50 21.37 3.41
N ALA A 224 6.40 21.97 4.19
CA ALA A 224 6.72 23.39 4.01
C ALA A 224 7.48 23.64 2.70
N ARG A 225 8.28 22.68 2.21
CA ARG A 225 8.89 22.73 0.88
C ARG A 225 7.81 22.75 -0.20
N MET A 226 6.89 21.79 -0.19
CA MET A 226 5.77 21.70 -1.13
C MET A 226 4.89 22.97 -1.10
N GLN A 227 4.61 23.53 0.08
CA GLN A 227 3.85 24.77 0.19
C GLN A 227 4.61 26.00 -0.32
N ARG A 228 5.92 26.11 -0.06
CA ARG A 228 6.76 27.18 -0.63
C ARG A 228 6.79 27.07 -2.14
N GLU A 229 7.00 25.88 -2.68
CA GLU A 229 6.97 25.60 -4.11
C GLU A 229 5.62 25.95 -4.72
N GLN A 230 4.50 25.62 -4.05
CA GLN A 230 3.17 26.01 -4.48
C GLN A 230 2.96 27.53 -4.45
N GLN A 231 3.41 28.22 -3.40
CA GLN A 231 3.28 29.67 -3.28
C GLN A 231 4.15 30.41 -4.30
N GLU A 232 5.38 29.93 -4.53
CA GLU A 232 6.28 30.42 -5.57
C GLU A 232 5.68 30.19 -6.96
N ARG A 233 5.07 29.02 -7.20
CA ARG A 233 4.33 28.72 -8.42
C ARG A 233 3.15 29.67 -8.61
N GLU A 234 2.34 29.92 -7.58
CA GLU A 234 1.22 30.87 -7.64
C GLU A 234 1.71 32.31 -7.92
N GLN A 235 2.81 32.74 -7.30
CA GLN A 235 3.43 34.04 -7.54
C GLN A 235 3.99 34.15 -8.97
N ALA A 236 4.67 33.11 -9.46
CA ALA A 236 5.18 33.05 -10.82
C ALA A 236 4.04 33.15 -11.84
N LEU A 237 2.95 32.38 -11.65
CA LEU A 237 1.75 32.43 -12.48
C LEU A 237 1.05 33.80 -12.44
N ALA A 238 1.05 34.47 -11.29
CA ALA A 238 0.50 35.82 -11.15
C ALA A 238 1.29 36.87 -11.95
N GLY A 239 2.59 36.64 -12.16
CA GLY A 239 3.46 37.50 -12.96
C GLY A 239 3.29 37.35 -14.48
N ILE A 240 2.65 36.28 -14.95
CA ILE A 240 2.45 36.04 -16.39
C ILE A 240 1.24 36.82 -16.89
N ALA A 241 1.44 37.64 -17.94
CA ALA A 241 0.35 38.37 -18.58
C ALA A 241 -0.74 37.41 -19.08
N ARG A 242 -1.98 37.59 -18.62
CA ARG A 242 -3.11 36.71 -18.97
C ARG A 242 -3.71 37.12 -20.32
N ALA A 243 -3.61 36.24 -21.30
CA ALA A 243 -4.29 36.37 -22.59
C ALA A 243 -5.73 35.82 -22.47
N VAL A 244 -6.60 36.59 -21.82
CA VAL A 244 -7.98 36.17 -21.52
C VAL A 244 -8.87 36.35 -22.76
N PRO A 245 -9.66 35.34 -23.17
CA PRO A 245 -10.69 35.50 -24.19
C PRO A 245 -11.74 36.53 -23.76
N THR A 246 -12.09 37.47 -24.63
CA THR A 246 -13.12 38.49 -24.34
C THR A 246 -14.52 38.11 -24.83
N TRP A 247 -14.64 37.03 -25.60
CA TRP A 247 -15.90 36.58 -26.16
C TRP A 247 -16.16 35.11 -25.83
N LEU A 248 -17.26 34.86 -25.10
CA LEU A 248 -17.94 33.57 -24.95
C LEU A 248 -19.46 33.85 -24.78
N PRO A 249 -20.38 32.95 -25.17
CA PRO A 249 -21.82 33.16 -25.07
C PRO A 249 -22.36 33.07 -23.63
N MET A 250 -21.48 33.08 -22.63
CA MET A 250 -21.78 33.01 -21.20
C MET A 250 -20.70 33.75 -20.39
N THR A 251 -21.01 34.09 -19.15
CA THR A 251 -20.01 34.60 -18.20
C THR A 251 -18.97 33.52 -17.92
N ILE A 252 -17.69 33.92 -17.93
CA ILE A 252 -16.58 33.01 -17.69
C ILE A 252 -15.75 33.38 -16.47
N THR A 253 -15.14 32.37 -15.89
CA THR A 253 -14.04 32.46 -14.94
C THR A 253 -12.79 31.88 -15.61
N THR A 254 -11.65 32.52 -15.37
CA THR A 254 -10.36 32.01 -15.85
C THR A 254 -9.42 31.81 -14.67
N THR A 255 -8.82 30.63 -14.61
CA THR A 255 -7.92 30.24 -13.54
C THR A 255 -6.63 29.71 -14.17
N PRO A 256 -5.46 30.33 -13.91
CA PRO A 256 -4.17 29.76 -14.32
C PRO A 256 -3.96 28.39 -13.66
N GLN A 257 -3.55 27.40 -14.46
CA GLN A 257 -3.20 26.05 -13.97
C GLN A 257 -1.69 25.82 -13.95
N SER A 258 -0.99 26.30 -14.97
CA SER A 258 0.47 26.21 -15.13
C SER A 258 0.96 27.26 -16.12
N GLY A 259 2.28 27.45 -16.18
CA GLY A 259 2.93 28.42 -17.06
C GLY A 259 4.36 28.72 -16.61
N ASP A 260 5.19 29.17 -17.55
CA ASP A 260 6.58 29.58 -17.31
C ASP A 260 6.75 31.05 -17.74
N PRO A 261 7.06 31.98 -16.81
CA PRO A 261 7.23 33.39 -17.13
C PRO A 261 8.41 33.67 -18.08
N ARG A 262 9.40 32.77 -18.18
CA ARG A 262 10.56 32.91 -19.07
C ARG A 262 10.17 32.70 -20.53
N THR A 263 9.32 31.71 -20.79
CA THR A 263 8.85 31.36 -22.14
C THR A 263 7.57 32.09 -22.53
N GLY A 264 6.86 32.67 -21.54
CA GLY A 264 5.53 33.22 -21.73
C GLY A 264 4.43 32.14 -21.88
N GLU A 265 4.79 30.88 -21.65
CA GLU A 265 3.84 29.77 -21.61
C GLU A 265 2.78 30.03 -20.53
N LEU A 266 1.52 29.79 -20.87
CA LEU A 266 0.43 29.83 -19.91
C LEU A 266 -0.66 28.85 -20.29
N VAL A 267 -1.14 28.12 -19.28
CA VAL A 267 -2.30 27.24 -19.37
C VAL A 267 -3.39 27.79 -18.48
N LEU A 268 -4.52 28.14 -19.09
CA LEU A 268 -5.70 28.69 -18.43
C LEU A 268 -6.84 27.69 -18.46
N ALA A 269 -7.37 27.32 -17.30
CA ALA A 269 -8.71 26.75 -17.23
C ALA A 269 -9.72 27.87 -17.48
N VAL A 270 -10.59 27.68 -18.47
CA VAL A 270 -11.69 28.58 -18.79
C VAL A 270 -13.00 27.86 -18.45
N GLY A 271 -13.69 28.35 -17.42
CA GLY A 271 -14.94 27.79 -16.93
C GLY A 271 -16.12 28.74 -17.13
N GLY A 272 -17.32 28.18 -17.28
CA GLY A 272 -18.61 28.89 -17.27
C GLY A 272 -19.63 28.18 -16.37
N GLN A 273 -20.93 28.26 -16.69
CA GLN A 273 -21.96 27.50 -15.93
C GLN A 273 -21.99 26.00 -16.24
N THR A 274 -21.42 25.57 -17.37
CA THR A 274 -21.44 24.17 -17.84
C THR A 274 -20.21 23.82 -18.68
N ALA A 275 -19.77 24.69 -19.59
CA ALA A 275 -18.59 24.44 -20.42
C ALA A 275 -17.28 24.73 -19.66
N HIS A 276 -16.39 23.73 -19.62
CA HIS A 276 -15.00 23.84 -19.15
C HIS A 276 -14.04 23.42 -20.27
N PHE A 277 -13.11 24.30 -20.64
CA PHE A 277 -12.02 23.98 -21.56
C PHE A 277 -10.71 24.60 -21.09
N THR A 278 -9.60 24.06 -21.57
CA THR A 278 -8.27 24.61 -21.32
C THR A 278 -7.81 25.42 -22.53
N LEU A 279 -7.31 26.63 -22.29
CA LEU A 279 -6.61 27.46 -23.27
C LEU A 279 -5.11 27.44 -22.95
N ARG A 280 -4.31 26.86 -23.83
CA ARG A 280 -2.84 26.89 -23.79
C ARG A 280 -2.31 27.99 -24.70
N ARG A 281 -1.24 28.66 -24.29
CA ARG A 281 -0.51 29.67 -25.06
C ARG A 281 0.99 29.46 -24.90
N TRP A 282 1.74 29.54 -25.99
CA TRP A 282 3.21 29.56 -25.96
C TRP A 282 3.78 30.37 -27.13
N VAL A 283 5.04 30.83 -27.01
CA VAL A 283 5.74 31.51 -28.11
C VAL A 283 6.14 30.46 -29.15
N THR A 284 5.68 30.63 -30.39
CA THR A 284 5.86 29.65 -31.48
C THR A 284 7.33 29.31 -31.74
N ALA A 285 8.22 30.30 -31.61
CA ALA A 285 9.65 30.13 -31.88
C ALA A 285 10.41 29.36 -30.79
N ILE A 286 9.90 29.32 -29.54
CA ILE A 286 10.50 28.57 -28.43
C ILE A 286 10.20 27.06 -28.57
N GLY A 287 9.05 26.72 -29.15
CA GLY A 287 8.59 25.34 -29.31
C GLY A 287 7.35 25.04 -28.46
N GLU A 288 6.69 23.92 -28.79
CA GLU A 288 5.51 23.46 -28.04
C GLU A 288 5.93 22.87 -26.69
N PRO A 289 5.37 23.36 -25.58
CA PRO A 289 5.61 22.78 -24.27
C PRO A 289 4.97 21.39 -24.14
N GLU A 290 5.59 20.55 -23.31
CA GLU A 290 5.05 19.24 -22.95
C GLU A 290 3.66 19.36 -22.31
N VAL A 291 2.78 18.42 -22.64
CA VAL A 291 1.43 18.39 -22.07
C VAL A 291 1.46 17.58 -20.80
N THR A 292 1.29 18.24 -19.67
CA THR A 292 1.28 17.60 -18.35
C THR A 292 -0.13 17.53 -17.78
N TRP A 293 -0.33 16.64 -16.81
CA TRP A 293 -1.59 16.50 -16.07
C TRP A 293 -2.08 17.85 -15.51
N PRO A 294 -3.39 18.17 -15.60
CA PRO A 294 -4.49 17.33 -16.08
C PRO A 294 -4.79 17.45 -17.59
N ASN A 295 -3.94 18.12 -18.37
CA ASN A 295 -4.24 18.48 -19.76
C ASN A 295 -3.87 17.39 -20.78
N ASP A 296 -3.01 16.46 -20.39
CA ASP A 296 -2.61 15.26 -21.14
C ASP A 296 -3.80 14.37 -21.48
N GLN A 297 -4.82 14.31 -20.61
CA GLN A 297 -6.05 13.54 -20.81
C GLN A 297 -7.11 14.26 -21.67
N THR A 298 -7.00 15.58 -21.86
CA THR A 298 -7.97 16.36 -22.66
C THR A 298 -7.54 16.43 -24.12
N PRO A 299 -8.39 16.12 -25.11
CA PRO A 299 -7.99 16.21 -26.52
C PRO A 299 -7.92 17.66 -27.01
N ALA A 300 -6.97 17.95 -27.92
CA ALA A 300 -6.88 19.23 -28.61
C ALA A 300 -8.04 19.40 -29.60
N ARG A 301 -8.80 20.49 -29.46
CA ARG A 301 -9.95 20.82 -30.32
C ARG A 301 -9.58 21.75 -31.46
N HIS A 302 -8.71 22.72 -31.17
CA HIS A 302 -8.27 23.67 -32.19
C HIS A 302 -6.94 24.31 -31.81
N ARG A 303 -6.10 24.58 -32.81
CA ARG A 303 -4.81 25.26 -32.67
C ARG A 303 -4.68 26.35 -33.72
N ARG A 304 -4.19 27.52 -33.31
CA ARG A 304 -4.00 28.66 -34.22
C ARG A 304 -2.83 29.55 -33.79
N GLY A 305 -2.01 29.95 -34.75
CA GLY A 305 -0.97 30.97 -34.57
C GLY A 305 -1.51 32.39 -34.76
N ILE A 306 -1.16 33.30 -33.85
CA ILE A 306 -1.44 34.75 -33.96
C ILE A 306 -0.16 35.51 -33.60
N GLY A 307 0.43 36.19 -34.58
CA GLY A 307 1.71 36.87 -34.40
C GLY A 307 2.81 35.87 -34.02
N GLN A 308 3.47 36.11 -32.88
CA GLN A 308 4.51 35.23 -32.34
C GLN A 308 3.97 34.11 -31.43
N TRP A 309 2.67 34.11 -31.16
CA TRP A 309 2.03 33.16 -30.25
C TRP A 309 1.36 32.02 -31.00
N THR A 310 1.35 30.84 -30.39
CA THR A 310 0.42 29.75 -30.72
C THR A 310 -0.55 29.57 -29.56
N TYR A 311 -1.84 29.44 -29.90
CA TYR A 311 -2.92 29.16 -28.97
C TYR A 311 -3.53 27.80 -29.28
N GLU A 312 -3.85 27.03 -28.25
CA GLU A 312 -4.52 25.74 -28.36
C GLU A 312 -5.69 25.66 -27.37
N ILE A 313 -6.85 25.22 -27.85
CA ILE A 313 -8.02 24.92 -27.03
C ILE A 313 -8.13 23.40 -26.88
N ARG A 314 -8.22 22.91 -25.65
CA ARG A 314 -8.43 21.49 -25.31
C ARG A 314 -9.71 21.32 -24.49
N SER A 315 -10.50 20.29 -24.77
CA SER A 315 -11.75 20.02 -24.03
C SER A 315 -12.24 18.60 -24.26
N TYR A 316 -12.89 17.98 -23.27
CA TYR A 316 -13.63 16.73 -23.46
C TYR A 316 -14.89 16.91 -24.31
N GLU A 317 -15.46 18.11 -24.34
CA GLU A 317 -16.63 18.42 -25.16
C GLU A 317 -16.22 18.74 -26.61
N GLU A 318 -17.07 18.36 -27.57
CA GLU A 318 -16.89 18.82 -28.94
C GLU A 318 -17.17 20.32 -29.05
N MET A 319 -16.25 21.04 -29.67
CA MET A 319 -16.39 22.47 -29.95
C MET A 319 -16.33 22.70 -31.45
N ARG A 320 -17.24 23.53 -31.96
CA ARG A 320 -17.21 23.91 -33.38
C ARG A 320 -15.97 24.72 -33.67
N LYS A 321 -15.34 24.45 -34.80
CA LYS A 321 -14.12 25.13 -35.23
C LYS A 321 -14.31 26.65 -35.28
N GLU A 322 -15.45 27.11 -35.79
CA GLU A 322 -15.77 28.55 -35.89
C GLU A 322 -15.87 29.22 -34.51
N ASP A 323 -16.38 28.49 -33.50
CA ASP A 323 -16.44 29.00 -32.13
C ASP A 323 -15.05 29.03 -31.49
N CYS A 324 -14.22 28.02 -31.70
CA CYS A 324 -12.81 28.03 -31.28
C CYS A 324 -12.02 29.18 -31.92
N GLU A 325 -12.20 29.41 -33.23
CA GLU A 325 -11.56 30.51 -33.94
C GLU A 325 -11.97 31.87 -33.37
N ARG A 326 -13.27 32.05 -33.11
CA ARG A 326 -13.81 33.29 -32.53
C ARG A 326 -13.33 33.51 -31.08
N ILE A 327 -13.19 32.45 -30.28
CA ILE A 327 -12.61 32.52 -28.93
C ILE A 327 -11.17 33.03 -29.02
N ILE A 328 -10.34 32.42 -29.88
CA ILE A 328 -8.93 32.80 -30.03
C ILE A 328 -8.80 34.24 -30.58
N GLU A 329 -9.63 34.66 -31.54
CA GLU A 329 -9.63 36.03 -32.06
C GLU A 329 -10.05 37.08 -31.03
N SER A 330 -10.81 36.68 -30.01
CA SER A 330 -11.24 37.57 -28.92
C SER A 330 -10.18 37.79 -27.84
N ILE A 331 -9.06 37.08 -27.89
CA ILE A 331 -8.02 37.15 -26.88
C ILE A 331 -7.38 38.54 -26.88
N VAL A 332 -7.25 39.14 -25.69
CA VAL A 332 -6.51 40.40 -25.53
C VAL A 332 -5.03 40.16 -25.88
N PRO A 333 -4.46 40.90 -26.85
CA PRO A 333 -3.06 40.76 -27.22
C PRO A 333 -2.13 41.01 -26.03
N VAL A 334 -1.10 40.18 -25.90
CA VAL A 334 0.00 40.34 -24.95
C VAL A 334 1.32 40.32 -25.70
N ASP A 335 2.28 41.11 -25.26
CA ASP A 335 3.62 41.11 -25.83
C ASP A 335 4.37 39.83 -25.39
N PRO A 336 5.16 39.20 -26.29
CA PRO A 336 6.05 38.11 -25.93
C PRO A 336 7.15 38.59 -24.95
N PRO A 337 7.83 37.66 -24.25
CA PRO A 337 9.00 38.01 -23.47
C PRO A 337 10.01 38.84 -24.29
N GLU A 338 10.63 39.86 -23.67
CA GLU A 338 11.57 40.75 -24.36
C GLU A 338 12.89 40.06 -24.78
N ARG A 339 13.13 38.83 -24.28
CA ARG A 339 14.32 38.02 -24.56
C ARG A 339 14.20 37.27 -25.89
N ASP A 340 15.34 36.98 -26.51
CA ASP A 340 15.38 36.16 -27.73
C ASP A 340 14.96 34.71 -27.45
N ALA A 341 14.14 34.14 -28.34
CA ALA A 341 13.62 32.79 -28.19
C ALA A 341 14.73 31.72 -28.20
N ALA A 342 15.79 31.90 -28.99
CA ALA A 342 16.89 30.93 -29.08
C ALA A 342 17.71 30.90 -27.78
N ASP A 343 17.91 32.06 -27.15
CA ASP A 343 18.60 32.14 -25.85
C ASP A 343 17.78 31.44 -24.75
N ILE A 344 16.45 31.60 -24.76
CA ILE A 344 15.55 30.91 -23.81
C ILE A 344 15.59 29.40 -24.02
N THR A 345 15.49 28.93 -25.27
CA THR A 345 15.55 27.49 -25.60
C THR A 345 16.87 26.87 -25.17
N ALA A 346 18.00 27.52 -25.46
CA ALA A 346 19.32 27.01 -25.06
C ALA A 346 19.48 26.91 -23.54
N GLU A 347 18.94 27.86 -22.77
CA GLU A 347 18.93 27.83 -21.31
C GLU A 347 18.10 26.66 -20.77
N ILE A 348 16.89 26.45 -21.31
CA ILE A 348 16.01 25.34 -20.94
C ILE A 348 16.67 23.99 -21.25
N ASP A 349 17.26 23.84 -22.43
CA ASP A 349 17.95 22.62 -22.83
C ASP A 349 19.14 22.33 -21.91
N GLN A 350 19.88 23.36 -21.52
CA GLN A 350 20.99 23.25 -20.58
C GLN A 350 20.51 22.87 -19.17
N GLU A 351 19.44 23.47 -18.67
CA GLU A 351 18.82 23.10 -17.37
C GLU A 351 18.29 21.67 -17.38
N ALA A 352 17.62 21.27 -18.47
CA ALA A 352 17.10 19.92 -18.63
C ALA A 352 18.23 18.88 -18.70
N HIS A 353 19.31 19.20 -19.41
CA HIS A 353 20.51 18.36 -19.43
C HIS A 353 21.16 18.28 -18.04
N ALA A 354 21.34 19.41 -17.36
CA ALA A 354 21.93 19.45 -16.03
C ALA A 354 21.09 18.67 -15.00
N ARG A 355 19.76 18.71 -15.12
CA ARG A 355 18.85 17.93 -14.28
C ARG A 355 19.00 16.43 -14.52
N ARG A 356 18.95 15.99 -15.79
CA ARG A 356 19.18 14.57 -16.14
C ARG A 356 20.55 14.08 -15.67
N GLU A 357 21.59 14.90 -15.81
CA GLU A 357 22.92 14.56 -15.30
C GLU A 357 22.97 14.48 -13.78
N ALA A 358 22.22 15.31 -13.06
CA ALA A 358 22.12 15.24 -11.61
C ALA A 358 21.35 13.99 -11.15
N GLU A 359 20.24 13.66 -11.82
CA GLU A 359 19.47 12.43 -11.59
C GLU A 359 20.32 11.19 -11.83
N ILE A 360 21.06 11.15 -12.94
CA ILE A 360 21.97 10.04 -13.22
C ILE A 360 23.10 9.97 -12.19
N ARG A 361 23.70 11.11 -11.80
CA ARG A 361 24.73 11.11 -10.76
C ARG A 361 24.22 10.58 -9.42
N GLU A 362 23.01 10.98 -9.03
CA GLU A 362 22.37 10.49 -7.81
C GLU A 362 22.13 8.98 -7.91
N MET A 363 21.55 8.51 -9.02
CA MET A 363 21.32 7.08 -9.26
C MET A 363 22.61 6.26 -9.23
N LEU A 364 23.70 6.75 -9.82
CA LEU A 364 25.03 6.10 -9.79
C LEU A 364 25.67 6.08 -8.40
N GLY A 365 25.13 6.83 -7.43
CA GLY A 365 25.56 6.76 -6.05
C GLY A 365 26.99 7.25 -5.80
N THR A 366 27.45 8.24 -6.58
CA THR A 366 28.81 8.79 -6.45
C THR A 366 29.05 9.33 -5.04
N GLY A 367 30.01 8.73 -4.34
CA GLY A 367 30.40 9.06 -2.97
C GLY A 367 29.57 8.38 -1.88
N ARG A 368 28.63 7.48 -2.21
CA ARG A 368 27.85 6.73 -1.21
C ARG A 368 28.76 5.85 -0.37
N VAL A 369 28.49 5.80 0.93
CA VAL A 369 29.25 4.97 1.87
C VAL A 369 28.55 3.63 2.02
N LEU A 370 29.25 2.53 1.74
CA LEU A 370 28.67 1.17 1.75
C LEU A 370 27.91 0.84 3.04
N ALA A 371 28.44 1.24 4.19
CA ALA A 371 27.88 0.93 5.50
C ALA A 371 26.48 1.53 5.74
N ASP A 372 26.11 2.59 5.01
CA ASP A 372 24.82 3.27 5.17
C ASP A 372 23.68 2.56 4.40
N HIS A 373 24.00 1.56 3.57
CA HIS A 373 23.07 0.91 2.62
C HIS A 373 22.91 -0.61 2.83
N LEU A 374 23.34 -1.15 3.98
CA LEU A 374 23.38 -2.60 4.21
C LEU A 374 22.00 -3.25 4.50
N THR A 375 20.94 -2.46 4.67
CA THR A 375 19.64 -2.96 5.13
C THR A 375 18.61 -3.06 4.01
N GLY A 376 18.43 -4.26 3.45
CA GLY A 376 17.30 -4.57 2.56
C GLY A 376 17.38 -3.98 1.15
N GLU A 377 18.57 -3.55 0.72
CA GLU A 377 18.83 -3.00 -0.62
C GLU A 377 19.62 -3.99 -1.49
N SER A 378 19.31 -4.05 -2.79
CA SER A 378 20.10 -4.78 -3.79
C SER A 378 21.29 -3.92 -4.24
N LEU A 379 22.50 -4.21 -3.76
CA LEU A 379 23.66 -3.33 -3.96
C LEU A 379 24.43 -3.63 -5.25
N LEU A 380 24.73 -2.60 -6.05
CA LEU A 380 25.70 -2.65 -7.15
C LEU A 380 26.96 -1.86 -6.77
N ILE A 381 28.03 -2.56 -6.41
CA ILE A 381 29.25 -1.96 -5.87
C ILE A 381 30.29 -1.83 -6.98
N ARG A 382 30.76 -0.61 -7.23
CA ARG A 382 31.87 -0.36 -8.16
C ARG A 382 33.20 -0.66 -7.48
N THR A 383 34.02 -1.48 -8.13
CA THR A 383 35.39 -1.80 -7.66
C THR A 383 36.47 -1.48 -8.68
N ASP A 384 36.13 -1.19 -9.94
CA ASP A 384 37.07 -0.70 -10.94
C ASP A 384 36.79 0.77 -11.29
N PHE A 385 37.76 1.64 -11.00
CA PHE A 385 37.68 3.08 -11.26
C PHE A 385 38.53 3.51 -12.48
N SER A 386 38.85 2.57 -13.38
CA SER A 386 39.73 2.87 -14.53
C SER A 386 39.05 3.68 -15.63
N ASP A 387 37.71 3.58 -15.74
CA ASP A 387 36.90 4.30 -16.73
C ASP A 387 35.51 4.67 -16.16
N ASP A 388 35.26 5.97 -15.96
CA ASP A 388 33.98 6.49 -15.45
C ASP A 388 32.84 6.41 -16.48
N ALA A 389 33.16 6.49 -17.77
CA ALA A 389 32.15 6.42 -18.82
C ALA A 389 31.63 5.00 -18.95
N ALA A 390 32.52 4.01 -18.92
CA ALA A 390 32.15 2.61 -18.94
C ALA A 390 31.36 2.19 -17.68
N TRP A 391 31.75 2.64 -16.48
CA TRP A 391 30.95 2.42 -15.27
C TRP A 391 29.52 2.94 -15.43
N ARG A 392 29.38 4.18 -15.93
CA ARG A 392 28.06 4.77 -16.19
C ARG A 392 27.25 3.93 -17.18
N GLU A 393 27.87 3.44 -18.25
CA GLU A 393 27.20 2.56 -19.22
C GLU A 393 26.74 1.25 -18.58
N VAL A 394 27.59 0.58 -17.78
CA VAL A 394 27.25 -0.66 -17.07
C VAL A 394 26.05 -0.46 -16.14
N ALA A 395 26.12 0.53 -15.25
CA ALA A 395 25.08 0.76 -14.25
C ALA A 395 23.75 1.17 -14.92
N LEU A 396 23.78 2.06 -15.91
CA LEU A 396 22.58 2.44 -16.65
C LEU A 396 21.95 1.27 -17.42
N ALA A 397 22.77 0.42 -18.03
CA ALA A 397 22.27 -0.77 -18.73
C ALA A 397 21.67 -1.79 -17.76
N ALA A 398 22.24 -1.94 -16.56
CA ALA A 398 21.77 -2.90 -15.56
C ALA A 398 20.43 -2.51 -14.92
N MET A 399 20.14 -1.21 -14.84
CA MET A 399 18.88 -0.67 -14.30
C MET A 399 17.86 -0.29 -15.39
N ALA A 400 18.19 -0.50 -16.67
CA ALA A 400 17.28 -0.14 -17.74
C ALA A 400 16.03 -1.05 -17.72
N PRO A 401 14.82 -0.50 -17.92
CA PRO A 401 13.62 -1.31 -18.11
C PRO A 401 13.76 -2.22 -19.34
N VAL A 402 13.30 -3.45 -19.19
CA VAL A 402 13.27 -4.49 -20.21
C VAL A 402 11.81 -4.87 -20.49
N ASP A 403 11.38 -4.67 -21.73
CA ASP A 403 10.05 -5.07 -22.22
C ASP A 403 9.98 -6.59 -22.36
N GLN A 404 9.02 -7.22 -21.69
CA GLN A 404 8.75 -8.67 -21.75
C GLN A 404 7.50 -9.00 -22.59
N GLY A 405 6.89 -8.00 -23.25
CA GLY A 405 5.64 -8.14 -23.98
C GLY A 405 4.39 -7.96 -23.10
N ASP A 406 3.21 -7.93 -23.73
CA ASP A 406 1.91 -7.74 -23.07
C ASP A 406 1.81 -6.48 -22.16
N ASP A 407 2.49 -5.39 -22.57
CA ASP A 407 2.59 -4.13 -21.82
C ASP A 407 3.24 -4.30 -20.41
N MET A 408 4.08 -5.32 -20.22
CA MET A 408 4.84 -5.56 -18.99
C MET A 408 6.32 -5.22 -19.18
N GLU A 409 6.80 -4.26 -18.40
CA GLU A 409 8.22 -3.90 -18.29
C GLU A 409 8.77 -4.34 -16.93
N PHE A 410 9.97 -4.90 -16.92
CA PHE A 410 10.71 -5.25 -15.70
C PHE A 410 12.02 -4.49 -15.62
N GLU A 411 12.42 -4.11 -14.42
CA GLU A 411 13.70 -3.45 -14.17
C GLU A 411 14.35 -4.06 -12.92
N ALA A 412 15.67 -3.88 -12.77
CA ALA A 412 16.38 -4.20 -11.55
C ALA A 412 16.42 -2.97 -10.65
N VAL A 413 16.01 -3.11 -9.39
CA VAL A 413 16.04 -2.01 -8.42
C VAL A 413 17.36 -2.05 -7.67
N LEU A 414 18.39 -1.38 -8.22
CA LEU A 414 19.75 -1.41 -7.68
C LEU A 414 20.13 -0.12 -6.96
N THR A 415 20.75 -0.25 -5.78
CA THR A 415 21.50 0.84 -5.14
C THR A 415 22.95 0.78 -5.59
N CYS A 416 23.35 1.72 -6.46
CA CYS A 416 24.75 1.85 -6.83
C CYS A 416 25.59 2.44 -5.68
N ILE A 417 26.77 1.85 -5.45
CA ILE A 417 27.78 2.32 -4.50
C ILE A 417 29.06 2.64 -5.28
N ASP A 418 29.22 3.91 -5.65
CA ASP A 418 30.36 4.44 -6.42
C ASP A 418 31.29 5.23 -5.48
N ASN A 419 32.17 4.50 -4.78
CA ASN A 419 33.11 5.08 -3.82
C ASN A 419 34.54 4.62 -4.10
N SER A 420 35.43 5.57 -4.40
CA SER A 420 36.82 5.30 -4.79
C SER A 420 37.64 4.56 -3.73
N ASP A 421 37.20 4.54 -2.47
CA ASP A 421 37.85 3.75 -1.43
C ASP A 421 37.77 2.24 -1.71
N HIS A 422 36.82 1.81 -2.55
CA HIS A 422 36.62 0.42 -3.00
C HIS A 422 37.46 0.03 -4.23
N ASP A 423 38.28 0.95 -4.76
CA ASP A 423 39.09 0.70 -5.96
C ASP A 423 40.03 -0.50 -5.76
N GLY A 424 39.88 -1.51 -6.62
CA GLY A 424 40.62 -2.76 -6.58
C GLY A 424 40.27 -3.71 -5.44
N TRP A 425 39.15 -3.52 -4.74
CA TRP A 425 38.73 -4.46 -3.69
C TRP A 425 38.40 -5.84 -4.25
N SER A 426 38.85 -6.88 -3.56
CA SER A 426 38.46 -8.27 -3.83
C SER A 426 37.10 -8.60 -3.21
N ILE A 427 36.48 -9.69 -3.68
CA ILE A 427 35.26 -10.23 -3.08
C ILE A 427 35.45 -10.51 -1.59
N GLU A 428 36.59 -11.07 -1.17
CA GLU A 428 36.90 -11.30 0.25
C GLU A 428 36.89 -10.00 1.08
N GLN A 429 37.42 -8.90 0.52
CA GLN A 429 37.41 -7.59 1.20
C GLN A 429 36.01 -7.02 1.30
N LEU A 430 35.18 -7.17 0.26
CA LEU A 430 33.78 -6.78 0.27
C LEU A 430 33.00 -7.58 1.33
N LEU A 431 33.15 -8.90 1.35
CA LEU A 431 32.50 -9.76 2.35
C LEU A 431 32.86 -9.35 3.78
N LEU A 432 34.12 -8.97 4.04
CA LEU A 432 34.54 -8.45 5.34
C LEU A 432 33.91 -7.09 5.67
N ALA A 433 33.70 -6.23 4.67
CA ALA A 433 33.12 -4.90 4.85
C ALA A 433 31.60 -4.92 5.08
N LEU A 434 30.88 -5.91 4.52
CA LEU A 434 29.43 -6.07 4.69
C LEU A 434 29.02 -6.40 6.13
N GLY A 435 29.89 -7.05 6.92
CA GLY A 435 29.60 -7.40 8.31
C GLY A 435 28.44 -8.40 8.47
N ASP A 436 27.80 -8.38 9.65
CA ASP A 436 26.67 -9.25 10.03
C ASP A 436 25.49 -8.43 10.61
N PRO A 437 24.23 -8.69 10.21
CA PRO A 437 23.84 -9.60 9.11
C PRO A 437 24.19 -8.95 7.77
N PRO A 438 24.82 -9.68 6.83
CA PRO A 438 25.06 -9.15 5.50
C PRO A 438 23.72 -9.10 4.72
N PRO A 439 23.64 -8.33 3.62
CA PRO A 439 22.67 -8.65 2.58
C PRO A 439 22.83 -10.11 2.14
N TYR A 440 21.80 -10.73 1.57
CA TYR A 440 21.89 -12.14 1.12
C TYR A 440 22.68 -12.30 -0.18
N TYR A 441 22.78 -11.24 -0.98
CA TYR A 441 23.59 -11.19 -2.19
C TYR A 441 24.07 -9.74 -2.43
N ILE A 442 25.11 -9.58 -3.25
CA ILE A 442 25.51 -8.28 -3.81
C ILE A 442 25.89 -8.42 -5.28
N PHE A 443 25.92 -7.30 -5.99
CA PHE A 443 26.45 -7.19 -7.34
C PHE A 443 27.74 -6.37 -7.34
N VAL A 444 28.71 -6.75 -8.17
CA VAL A 444 30.01 -6.07 -8.25
C VAL A 444 30.35 -5.75 -9.71
N ALA A 445 30.57 -4.47 -9.98
CA ALA A 445 31.15 -3.99 -11.23
C ALA A 445 32.67 -3.93 -11.07
N ASP A 446 33.33 -4.98 -11.52
CA ASP A 446 34.79 -5.13 -11.53
C ASP A 446 35.40 -4.80 -12.90
N THR A 447 36.71 -5.02 -13.04
CA THR A 447 37.44 -4.70 -14.28
C THR A 447 36.84 -5.37 -15.52
N GLU A 448 36.32 -6.59 -15.41
CA GLU A 448 35.73 -7.31 -16.54
C GLU A 448 34.39 -6.68 -16.95
N ALA A 449 33.55 -6.27 -16.00
CA ALA A 449 32.33 -5.51 -16.31
C ALA A 449 32.63 -4.21 -17.05
N VAL A 450 33.72 -3.52 -16.68
CA VAL A 450 34.14 -2.25 -17.30
C VAL A 450 34.77 -2.44 -18.68
N GLN A 451 35.59 -3.48 -18.88
CA GLN A 451 36.40 -3.64 -20.10
C GLN A 451 35.76 -4.53 -21.17
N ASN A 452 34.84 -5.42 -20.80
CA ASN A 452 34.18 -6.31 -21.74
C ASN A 452 32.95 -5.63 -22.35
N HIS A 453 32.77 -5.79 -23.66
CA HIS A 453 31.63 -5.25 -24.42
C HIS A 453 30.25 -5.76 -23.98
N GLU A 454 30.17 -6.92 -23.32
CA GLU A 454 28.91 -7.45 -22.76
C GLU A 454 28.64 -6.94 -21.33
N HIS A 455 29.60 -6.22 -20.74
CA HIS A 455 29.53 -5.68 -19.38
C HIS A 455 29.07 -6.67 -18.30
N PRO A 456 29.63 -7.89 -18.24
CA PRO A 456 29.13 -8.94 -17.36
C PRO A 456 29.43 -8.61 -15.88
N ILE A 457 28.39 -8.33 -15.10
CA ILE A 457 28.44 -7.93 -13.69
C ILE A 457 28.53 -9.17 -12.82
N VAL A 458 29.35 -9.14 -11.76
CA VAL A 458 29.50 -10.28 -10.83
C VAL A 458 28.31 -10.30 -9.87
N VAL A 459 27.69 -11.46 -9.71
CA VAL A 459 26.72 -11.76 -8.64
C VAL A 459 27.46 -12.52 -7.55
N VAL A 460 27.30 -12.13 -6.28
CA VAL A 460 27.99 -12.73 -5.14
C VAL A 460 26.98 -13.22 -4.11
N GLU A 461 27.09 -14.49 -3.73
CA GLU A 461 26.37 -15.08 -2.60
C GLU A 461 26.99 -14.59 -1.28
N THR A 462 26.20 -13.96 -0.42
CA THR A 462 26.69 -13.38 0.84
C THR A 462 26.00 -13.92 2.08
N ALA A 463 25.05 -14.85 1.93
CA ALA A 463 24.41 -15.57 3.04
C ALA A 463 25.43 -16.36 3.90
N ASP A 464 24.98 -16.77 5.08
CA ASP A 464 25.78 -17.52 6.06
C ASP A 464 26.40 -18.80 5.44
N ASP A 465 27.58 -19.18 5.93
CA ASP A 465 28.32 -20.38 5.48
C ASP A 465 27.51 -21.67 5.74
N ASP A 466 26.71 -22.07 4.75
CA ASP A 466 26.19 -23.43 4.63
C ASP A 466 27.29 -24.31 4.01
N PRO A 467 27.61 -25.49 4.59
CA PRO A 467 28.55 -26.44 3.98
C PRO A 467 28.26 -26.81 2.52
N GLU A 468 27.01 -26.72 2.07
CA GLU A 468 26.58 -26.95 0.68
C GLU A 468 26.55 -25.65 -0.16
N ARG A 469 26.44 -24.49 0.49
CA ARG A 469 26.45 -23.14 -0.12
C ARG A 469 27.48 -22.21 0.55
N PRO A 470 28.79 -22.39 0.28
CA PRO A 470 29.82 -21.54 0.85
C PRO A 470 29.62 -20.06 0.50
N ARG A 471 29.81 -19.19 1.48
CA ARG A 471 29.76 -17.73 1.31
C ARG A 471 30.83 -17.28 0.30
N GLY A 472 30.46 -16.34 -0.57
CA GLY A 472 31.35 -15.80 -1.60
C GLY A 472 31.40 -16.57 -2.90
N LYS A 473 30.46 -17.52 -3.14
CA LYS A 473 30.25 -18.05 -4.51
C LYS A 473 29.92 -16.90 -5.46
N THR A 474 30.36 -17.02 -6.71
CA THR A 474 30.13 -16.01 -7.74
C THR A 474 29.78 -16.63 -9.08
N PHE A 475 28.98 -15.89 -9.86
CA PHE A 475 28.83 -16.04 -11.30
C PHE A 475 28.69 -14.64 -11.92
N ARG A 476 28.58 -14.53 -13.25
CA ARG A 476 28.37 -13.24 -13.91
C ARG A 476 27.03 -13.17 -14.61
N VAL A 477 26.48 -11.98 -14.78
CA VAL A 477 25.24 -11.73 -15.51
C VAL A 477 25.40 -10.54 -16.46
N VAL A 478 24.82 -10.63 -17.66
CA VAL A 478 24.76 -9.48 -18.58
C VAL A 478 23.72 -8.46 -18.09
N PRO A 479 23.90 -7.16 -18.34
CA PRO A 479 22.98 -6.13 -17.84
C PRO A 479 21.50 -6.35 -18.22
N SER A 480 21.22 -6.89 -19.42
CA SER A 480 19.85 -7.16 -19.87
C SER A 480 19.10 -8.22 -19.05
N GLU A 481 19.82 -9.06 -18.31
CA GLU A 481 19.25 -10.12 -17.46
C GLU A 481 19.31 -9.77 -15.97
N MET A 482 19.81 -8.57 -15.63
CA MET A 482 19.97 -8.15 -14.24
C MET A 482 18.64 -8.14 -13.47
N TRP A 483 17.56 -7.67 -14.10
CA TRP A 483 16.22 -7.64 -13.51
C TRP A 483 15.75 -9.03 -13.07
N SER A 484 16.13 -10.08 -13.81
CA SER A 484 15.71 -11.45 -13.53
C SER A 484 16.40 -11.98 -12.27
N ILE A 485 17.69 -11.69 -12.11
CA ILE A 485 18.44 -12.05 -10.91
C ILE A 485 17.92 -11.27 -9.70
N GLU A 486 17.92 -9.94 -9.80
CA GLU A 486 17.63 -9.04 -8.69
C GLU A 486 16.21 -9.26 -8.13
N ASN A 487 15.19 -9.30 -8.99
CA ASN A 487 13.81 -9.50 -8.54
C ASN A 487 13.59 -10.88 -7.92
N ASN A 488 14.21 -11.94 -8.43
CA ASN A 488 14.00 -13.29 -7.88
C ASN A 488 14.73 -13.49 -6.55
N LEU A 489 15.96 -13.00 -6.43
CA LEU A 489 16.72 -13.09 -5.19
C LEU A 489 16.15 -12.18 -4.09
N SER A 490 15.69 -10.96 -4.43
CA SER A 490 15.09 -10.02 -3.47
C SER A 490 13.75 -10.52 -2.91
N LEU A 491 12.95 -11.20 -3.75
CA LEU A 491 11.64 -11.75 -3.39
C LEU A 491 11.71 -13.21 -2.89
N ALA A 492 12.89 -13.83 -2.89
CA ALA A 492 13.10 -15.24 -2.57
C ALA A 492 12.21 -16.20 -3.41
N ASN A 493 12.04 -15.90 -4.69
CA ASN A 493 11.30 -16.76 -5.64
C ASN A 493 12.17 -17.90 -6.18
N MET A 494 13.47 -17.65 -6.37
CA MET A 494 14.48 -18.60 -6.83
C MET A 494 15.76 -18.39 -6.01
N ASP A 495 16.59 -19.42 -5.94
CA ASP A 495 17.84 -19.39 -5.19
C ASP A 495 19.04 -19.01 -6.08
N PHE A 496 20.16 -18.63 -5.47
CA PHE A 496 21.41 -18.33 -6.17
C PHE A 496 21.88 -19.48 -7.07
N ASP A 497 21.80 -20.73 -6.59
CA ASP A 497 22.28 -21.90 -7.32
C ASP A 497 21.47 -22.13 -8.63
N ASP A 498 20.18 -21.76 -8.68
CA ASP A 498 19.36 -21.92 -9.90
C ASP A 498 19.92 -21.11 -11.08
N PHE A 499 20.48 -19.93 -10.80
CA PHE A 499 21.13 -19.08 -11.78
C PHE A 499 22.57 -19.49 -12.04
N ALA A 500 23.33 -19.82 -10.99
CA ALA A 500 24.72 -20.22 -11.09
C ALA A 500 24.90 -21.51 -11.92
N ASP A 501 23.96 -22.44 -11.84
CA ASP A 501 23.95 -23.68 -12.63
C ASP A 501 23.46 -23.47 -14.08
N SER A 502 22.86 -22.32 -14.38
CA SER A 502 22.29 -21.96 -15.69
C SER A 502 23.17 -21.01 -16.50
N VAL A 503 24.41 -20.77 -16.08
CA VAL A 503 25.37 -19.96 -16.82
C VAL A 503 25.88 -20.67 -18.08
N ASP A 504 26.28 -19.89 -19.08
CA ASP A 504 26.98 -20.41 -20.24
C ASP A 504 28.37 -20.96 -19.88
N ALA A 505 29.03 -21.61 -20.84
CA ALA A 505 30.35 -22.24 -20.64
C ALA A 505 31.46 -21.27 -20.19
N ASP A 506 31.26 -19.96 -20.34
CA ASP A 506 32.16 -18.89 -19.88
C ASP A 506 31.81 -18.34 -18.49
N GLY A 507 30.77 -18.87 -17.83
CA GLY A 507 30.34 -18.48 -16.49
C GLY A 507 29.42 -17.25 -16.45
N VAL A 508 28.88 -16.84 -17.60
CA VAL A 508 27.97 -15.70 -17.72
C VAL A 508 26.54 -16.18 -17.95
N PHE A 509 25.61 -15.72 -17.13
CA PHE A 509 24.18 -15.89 -17.29
C PHE A 509 23.66 -14.91 -18.34
N ARG A 510 23.02 -15.44 -19.39
CA ARG A 510 22.42 -14.69 -20.52
C ARG A 510 20.92 -14.97 -20.67
N GLY A 511 20.28 -15.38 -19.57
CA GLY A 511 18.88 -15.74 -19.51
C GLY A 511 18.67 -17.25 -19.49
N PHE A 512 17.52 -17.66 -18.98
CA PHE A 512 17.09 -19.06 -19.12
C PHE A 512 16.79 -19.34 -20.60
N PRO A 513 16.95 -20.59 -21.06
CA PRO A 513 16.48 -20.97 -22.39
C PRO A 513 15.01 -20.61 -22.55
N GLU A 514 14.63 -20.08 -23.72
CA GLU A 514 13.24 -19.72 -23.99
C GLU A 514 12.30 -20.88 -23.62
N PRO A 515 11.23 -20.64 -22.84
CA PRO A 515 10.31 -21.70 -22.47
C PRO A 515 9.73 -22.29 -23.76
N ALA A 516 9.78 -23.62 -23.85
CA ALA A 516 9.28 -24.33 -25.02
C ALA A 516 7.83 -23.89 -25.28
N GLN A 517 7.54 -23.42 -26.48
CA GLN A 517 6.20 -23.01 -26.85
C GLN A 517 5.34 -24.26 -27.11
N PRO A 518 4.07 -24.26 -26.68
CA PRO A 518 3.20 -25.38 -26.96
C PRO A 518 2.95 -25.50 -28.47
N VAL A 519 3.04 -26.72 -28.99
CA VAL A 519 2.77 -27.01 -30.40
C VAL A 519 1.27 -27.12 -30.70
N ALA A 520 0.45 -27.34 -29.65
CA ALA A 520 -1.01 -27.35 -29.75
C ALA A 520 -1.68 -27.07 -28.40
N SER A 521 -2.88 -26.47 -28.44
CA SER A 521 -3.78 -26.31 -27.31
C SER A 521 -5.03 -27.17 -27.54
N VAL A 522 -5.31 -28.08 -26.62
CA VAL A 522 -6.38 -29.09 -26.72
C VAL A 522 -7.17 -29.12 -25.41
N THR A 523 -8.18 -29.99 -25.29
CA THR A 523 -8.93 -30.15 -24.04
C THR A 523 -8.87 -31.59 -23.52
N THR A 524 -9.22 -31.80 -22.25
CA THR A 524 -9.42 -33.16 -21.69
C THR A 524 -10.39 -34.00 -22.53
N ARG A 525 -11.40 -33.38 -23.15
CA ARG A 525 -12.33 -34.05 -24.07
C ARG A 525 -11.62 -34.58 -25.32
N ASP A 526 -10.72 -33.81 -25.91
CA ASP A 526 -9.98 -34.22 -27.10
C ASP A 526 -9.04 -35.39 -26.77
N VAL A 527 -8.28 -35.26 -25.67
CA VAL A 527 -7.35 -36.30 -25.21
C VAL A 527 -8.10 -37.58 -24.84
N ALA A 528 -9.20 -37.49 -24.08
CA ALA A 528 -10.05 -38.65 -23.78
C ALA A 528 -10.54 -39.36 -25.06
N GLY A 529 -11.00 -38.58 -26.04
CA GLY A 529 -11.44 -39.08 -27.33
C GLY A 529 -10.33 -39.81 -28.11
N TRP A 530 -9.10 -39.29 -28.09
CA TRP A 530 -7.95 -39.91 -28.77
C TRP A 530 -7.53 -41.22 -28.13
N ILE A 531 -7.52 -41.30 -26.79
CA ILE A 531 -7.01 -42.47 -26.07
C ILE A 531 -8.07 -43.56 -25.83
N ALA A 532 -9.36 -43.28 -26.02
CA ALA A 532 -10.48 -44.21 -25.74
C ALA A 532 -10.32 -45.60 -26.39
N GLY A 533 -9.72 -45.68 -27.58
CA GLY A 533 -9.44 -46.95 -28.29
C GLY A 533 -8.16 -47.67 -27.87
N HIS A 534 -7.37 -47.08 -26.97
CA HIS A 534 -5.96 -47.44 -26.73
C HIS A 534 -5.62 -47.60 -25.24
N LEU A 535 -6.53 -48.20 -24.46
CA LEU A 535 -6.41 -48.34 -22.99
C LEU A 535 -5.71 -49.65 -22.57
N HIS A 536 -4.47 -49.82 -23.01
CA HIS A 536 -3.72 -51.08 -22.91
C HIS A 536 -3.16 -51.36 -21.51
N THR A 537 -2.86 -50.31 -20.74
CA THR A 537 -2.30 -50.39 -19.40
C THR A 537 -3.26 -49.85 -18.35
N ASP A 538 -3.05 -50.23 -17.08
CA ASP A 538 -3.91 -49.78 -15.98
C ASP A 538 -3.81 -48.28 -15.73
N ALA A 539 -2.62 -47.70 -15.95
CA ALA A 539 -2.42 -46.25 -15.90
C ALA A 539 -3.26 -45.54 -16.95
N LEU A 540 -3.22 -45.98 -18.21
CA LEU A 540 -4.04 -45.39 -19.28
C LEU A 540 -5.55 -45.55 -19.05
N ARG A 541 -6.00 -46.72 -18.55
CA ARG A 541 -7.41 -46.93 -18.18
C ARG A 541 -7.85 -45.99 -17.06
N ARG A 542 -6.99 -45.76 -16.08
CA ARG A 542 -7.27 -44.85 -14.96
C ARG A 542 -7.27 -43.40 -15.44
N PHE A 543 -6.26 -43.00 -16.22
CA PHE A 543 -6.17 -41.67 -16.81
C PHE A 543 -7.43 -41.32 -17.60
N HIS A 544 -7.82 -42.16 -18.58
CA HIS A 544 -9.04 -41.94 -19.36
C HIS A 544 -10.28 -41.83 -18.46
N ARG A 545 -10.44 -42.72 -17.47
CA ARG A 545 -11.60 -42.68 -16.56
C ARG A 545 -11.68 -41.39 -15.75
N GLU A 546 -10.53 -40.84 -15.36
CA GLU A 546 -10.48 -39.63 -14.54
C GLU A 546 -10.72 -38.36 -15.34
N ILE A 547 -10.43 -38.31 -16.65
CA ILE A 547 -10.59 -37.09 -17.47
C ILE A 547 -11.81 -37.13 -18.42
N ASP A 548 -12.34 -38.31 -18.73
CA ASP A 548 -13.47 -38.46 -19.64
C ASP A 548 -14.78 -38.00 -18.98
N GLY A 549 -15.62 -37.35 -19.78
CA GLY A 549 -16.95 -36.91 -19.33
C GLY A 549 -16.98 -35.67 -18.44
N TRP A 550 -15.87 -34.96 -18.23
CA TRP A 550 -15.86 -33.71 -17.47
C TRP A 550 -16.85 -32.70 -18.04
N LYS A 551 -17.59 -32.05 -17.16
CA LYS A 551 -18.61 -31.07 -17.55
C LYS A 551 -17.97 -29.86 -18.23
N TYR A 552 -16.85 -29.38 -17.68
CA TYR A 552 -16.05 -28.29 -18.24
C TYR A 552 -14.71 -28.86 -18.70
N PRO A 553 -14.49 -29.05 -20.02
CA PRO A 553 -13.22 -29.57 -20.53
C PRO A 553 -12.05 -28.68 -20.11
N TYR A 554 -11.03 -29.28 -19.49
CA TYR A 554 -9.88 -28.54 -19.02
C TYR A 554 -8.89 -28.32 -20.18
N PRO A 555 -8.39 -27.09 -20.40
CA PRO A 555 -7.42 -26.81 -21.47
C PRO A 555 -6.07 -27.44 -21.15
N ILE A 556 -5.45 -28.07 -22.15
CA ILE A 556 -4.17 -28.75 -22.04
C ILE A 556 -3.25 -28.20 -23.13
N GLN A 557 -2.06 -27.77 -22.72
CA GLN A 557 -0.98 -27.42 -23.64
C GLN A 557 -0.17 -28.68 -23.97
N LEU A 558 0.09 -28.90 -25.26
CA LEU A 558 0.93 -29.98 -25.75
C LEU A 558 2.27 -29.42 -26.20
N PHE A 559 3.35 -30.05 -25.78
CA PHE A 559 4.72 -29.76 -26.18
C PHE A 559 5.26 -30.94 -27.00
N GLU A 560 6.23 -30.71 -27.87
CA GLU A 560 6.89 -31.79 -28.64
C GLU A 560 8.34 -31.99 -28.17
N PRO A 561 8.59 -32.60 -26.99
CA PRO A 561 9.94 -32.89 -26.54
C PRO A 561 10.53 -34.13 -27.24
N GLU A 562 11.86 -34.23 -27.19
CA GLU A 562 12.55 -35.51 -27.35
C GLU A 562 12.35 -36.34 -26.08
N MET A 563 11.86 -37.57 -26.21
CA MET A 563 11.58 -38.44 -25.07
C MET A 563 12.82 -38.76 -24.21
N ALA A 564 14.02 -38.67 -24.78
CA ALA A 564 15.27 -38.81 -24.04
C ALA A 564 15.49 -37.67 -23.02
N ASP A 565 15.03 -36.46 -23.33
CA ASP A 565 15.12 -35.31 -22.42
C ASP A 565 14.11 -35.48 -21.28
N VAL A 566 12.88 -35.91 -21.61
CA VAL A 566 11.86 -36.28 -20.60
C VAL A 566 12.40 -37.37 -19.67
N HIS A 567 13.08 -38.40 -20.21
CA HIS A 567 13.69 -39.44 -19.39
C HIS A 567 14.76 -38.90 -18.43
N THR A 568 15.60 -37.97 -18.92
CA THR A 568 16.64 -37.32 -18.11
C THR A 568 16.03 -36.49 -16.98
N GLN A 569 14.98 -35.72 -17.27
CA GLN A 569 14.23 -34.95 -16.26
C GLN A 569 13.62 -35.86 -15.19
N LEU A 570 13.03 -37.00 -15.59
CA LEU A 570 12.47 -37.96 -14.64
C LEU A 570 13.54 -38.55 -13.71
N LEU A 571 14.76 -38.79 -14.19
CA LEU A 571 15.87 -39.26 -13.37
C LEU A 571 16.37 -38.18 -12.39
N ALA A 572 16.37 -36.92 -12.81
CA ALA A 572 16.79 -35.80 -11.97
C ALA A 572 15.77 -35.48 -10.85
N ALA A 573 14.48 -35.73 -11.08
CA ALA A 573 13.42 -35.41 -10.13
C ALA A 573 13.44 -36.24 -8.82
N ASP A 574 14.26 -37.31 -8.75
CA ASP A 574 14.48 -38.18 -7.58
C ASP A 574 13.20 -38.53 -6.77
N TYR A 575 12.10 -38.85 -7.46
CA TYR A 575 10.84 -39.20 -6.77
C TYR A 575 10.97 -40.42 -5.86
N ASP A 576 11.98 -41.27 -6.07
CA ASP A 576 12.24 -42.45 -5.24
C ASP A 576 12.65 -42.09 -3.81
N SER A 577 13.18 -40.88 -3.56
CA SER A 577 13.54 -40.40 -2.22
C SER A 577 12.40 -39.66 -1.50
N ARG A 578 11.32 -39.33 -2.21
CA ARG A 578 10.17 -38.60 -1.65
C ARG A 578 9.22 -39.52 -0.89
N THR A 579 8.92 -39.16 0.35
CA THR A 579 7.95 -39.91 1.20
C THR A 579 6.53 -39.35 1.14
N ASP A 580 6.34 -38.22 0.47
CA ASP A 580 5.10 -37.44 0.42
C ASP A 580 4.30 -37.64 -0.88
N THR A 581 4.69 -38.58 -1.73
CA THR A 581 4.03 -38.79 -3.03
C THR A 581 3.79 -40.27 -3.34
N GLU A 582 2.70 -40.55 -4.07
CA GLU A 582 2.40 -41.87 -4.62
C GLU A 582 2.39 -41.80 -6.15
N LEU A 583 3.08 -42.74 -6.79
CA LEU A 583 3.25 -42.80 -8.24
C LEU A 583 2.51 -44.00 -8.84
N VAL A 584 1.73 -43.76 -9.89
CA VAL A 584 1.05 -44.81 -10.67
C VAL A 584 1.43 -44.71 -12.13
N GLY A 585 1.98 -45.79 -12.70
CA GLY A 585 2.40 -45.83 -14.11
C GLY A 585 3.79 -45.23 -14.39
N TYR A 586 4.50 -44.77 -13.36
CA TYR A 586 5.77 -44.05 -13.49
C TYR A 586 6.88 -44.91 -14.12
N ASP A 587 7.04 -46.16 -13.71
CA ASP A 587 8.05 -47.06 -14.31
C ASP A 587 7.79 -47.32 -15.80
N GLU A 588 6.54 -47.54 -16.19
CA GLU A 588 6.13 -47.71 -17.59
C GLU A 588 6.43 -46.44 -18.40
N PHE A 589 6.05 -45.28 -17.85
CA PHE A 589 6.31 -43.99 -18.48
C PHE A 589 7.81 -43.74 -18.67
N ARG A 590 8.61 -44.03 -17.65
CA ARG A 590 10.08 -43.90 -17.69
C ARG A 590 10.70 -44.86 -18.71
N GLU A 591 10.22 -46.10 -18.81
CA GLU A 591 10.68 -47.06 -19.81
C GLU A 591 10.33 -46.62 -21.24
N VAL A 592 9.14 -46.05 -21.45
CA VAL A 592 8.73 -45.50 -22.73
C VAL A 592 9.58 -44.28 -23.11
N ALA A 593 9.80 -43.36 -22.18
CA ALA A 593 10.65 -42.18 -22.40
C ALA A 593 12.10 -42.58 -22.75
N ALA A 594 12.64 -43.63 -22.11
CA ALA A 594 13.98 -44.14 -22.38
C ALA A 594 14.20 -44.66 -23.82
N ARG A 595 13.13 -44.91 -24.58
CA ARG A 595 13.23 -45.38 -25.98
C ARG A 595 13.66 -44.27 -26.95
N GLY A 596 13.53 -42.99 -26.55
CA GLY A 596 13.90 -41.83 -27.35
C GLY A 596 12.99 -41.58 -28.57
N GLY A 597 13.18 -40.44 -29.23
CA GLY A 597 12.37 -39.97 -30.36
C GLY A 597 11.29 -38.95 -29.92
N PRO A 598 10.66 -38.27 -30.89
CA PRO A 598 9.71 -37.20 -30.60
C PRO A 598 8.37 -37.77 -30.11
N ALA A 599 7.75 -37.08 -29.17
CA ALA A 599 6.41 -37.36 -28.67
C ALA A 599 5.69 -36.06 -28.34
N LEU A 600 4.36 -36.08 -28.28
CA LEU A 600 3.60 -34.99 -27.68
C LEU A 600 3.49 -35.24 -26.17
N HIS A 601 3.97 -34.30 -25.38
CA HIS A 601 3.89 -34.32 -23.92
C HIS A 601 2.82 -33.33 -23.46
N GLY A 602 1.93 -33.79 -22.59
CA GLY A 602 0.90 -32.95 -22.00
C GLY A 602 0.63 -33.38 -20.57
N SER A 603 -0.10 -32.52 -19.86
CA SER A 603 -0.32 -32.72 -18.43
C SER A 603 -1.69 -32.19 -17.99
N VAL A 604 -2.30 -32.84 -17.00
CA VAL A 604 -3.67 -32.55 -16.54
C VAL A 604 -3.72 -32.60 -15.01
N PRO A 605 -4.06 -31.50 -14.32
CA PRO A 605 -4.32 -31.55 -12.89
C PRO A 605 -5.63 -32.28 -12.62
N VAL A 606 -5.64 -33.09 -11.56
CA VAL A 606 -6.84 -33.72 -11.00
C VAL A 606 -6.86 -33.48 -9.50
N HIS A 607 -7.96 -33.80 -8.80
CA HIS A 607 -8.02 -33.56 -7.36
C HIS A 607 -6.90 -34.28 -6.59
N GLY A 608 -6.04 -33.52 -5.91
CA GLY A 608 -4.92 -34.04 -5.09
C GLY A 608 -3.77 -34.68 -5.89
N ALA A 609 -3.80 -34.61 -7.22
CA ALA A 609 -2.80 -35.29 -8.05
C ALA A 609 -2.65 -34.62 -9.43
N HIS A 610 -1.68 -35.07 -10.20
CA HIS A 610 -1.46 -34.61 -11.55
C HIS A 610 -1.13 -35.78 -12.46
N TRP A 611 -1.67 -35.77 -13.68
CA TRP A 611 -1.32 -36.71 -14.74
C TRP A 611 -0.37 -36.06 -15.72
N ALA A 612 0.70 -36.77 -16.07
CA ALA A 612 1.52 -36.47 -17.23
C ALA A 612 1.38 -37.63 -18.24
N PHE A 613 1.35 -37.30 -19.53
CA PHE A 613 1.12 -38.27 -20.59
C PHE A 613 1.95 -37.98 -21.84
N LEU A 614 2.27 -39.04 -22.58
CA LEU A 614 2.97 -38.98 -23.86
C LEU A 614 2.06 -39.55 -24.96
N LEU A 615 1.95 -38.85 -26.08
CA LEU A 615 1.25 -39.30 -27.28
C LEU A 615 2.21 -39.35 -28.48
N ASP A 616 1.89 -40.21 -29.44
CA ASP A 616 2.55 -40.22 -30.74
C ASP A 616 2.19 -38.95 -31.55
N VAL A 617 3.20 -38.24 -32.09
CA VAL A 617 3.05 -36.94 -32.77
C VAL A 617 2.10 -37.00 -33.98
N GLY A 618 2.06 -38.12 -34.71
CA GLY A 618 1.25 -38.23 -35.93
C GLY A 618 -0.16 -38.77 -35.71
N SER A 619 -0.34 -39.65 -34.72
CA SER A 619 -1.59 -40.41 -34.53
C SER A 619 -2.34 -40.10 -33.24
N HIS A 620 -1.77 -39.30 -32.34
CA HIS A 620 -2.27 -39.04 -30.98
C HIS A 620 -2.51 -40.31 -30.15
N ARG A 621 -1.91 -41.44 -30.54
CA ARG A 621 -2.01 -42.67 -29.75
C ARG A 621 -1.25 -42.51 -28.44
N PRO A 622 -1.81 -42.96 -27.30
CA PRO A 622 -1.11 -42.87 -26.03
C PRO A 622 0.10 -43.82 -26.03
N LEU A 623 1.25 -43.27 -25.68
CA LEU A 623 2.50 -44.00 -25.48
C LEU A 623 2.62 -44.45 -24.02
N ALA A 624 2.39 -43.54 -23.08
CA ALA A 624 2.34 -43.80 -21.64
C ALA A 624 1.63 -42.65 -20.91
N ALA A 625 1.20 -42.90 -19.68
CA ALA A 625 0.79 -41.87 -18.73
C ALA A 625 1.21 -42.27 -17.31
N TYR A 626 1.55 -41.30 -16.48
CA TYR A 626 1.74 -41.53 -15.05
C TYR A 626 1.00 -40.48 -14.22
N ARG A 627 0.60 -40.89 -13.03
CA ARG A 627 -0.04 -40.04 -12.03
C ARG A 627 0.91 -39.83 -10.87
N LEU A 628 1.10 -38.57 -10.49
CA LEU A 628 1.76 -38.13 -9.27
C LEU A 628 0.68 -37.66 -8.29
N GLU A 629 0.49 -38.39 -7.19
CA GLU A 629 -0.42 -38.03 -6.11
C GLU A 629 0.34 -37.44 -4.94
N PHE A 630 -0.13 -36.30 -4.45
CA PHE A 630 0.43 -35.68 -3.26
C PHE A 630 -0.26 -36.29 -2.05
N LEU A 631 0.50 -37.01 -1.23
CA LEU A 631 0.00 -37.51 0.03
C LEU A 631 -0.15 -36.33 0.98
N PRO A 632 -1.26 -36.22 1.72
CA PRO A 632 -1.33 -35.25 2.81
C PRO A 632 -0.16 -35.51 3.77
N PRO A 633 0.39 -34.46 4.42
CA PRO A 633 1.46 -34.64 5.39
C PRO A 633 1.05 -35.74 6.37
N THR A 634 1.81 -36.83 6.40
CA THR A 634 1.61 -37.85 7.43
C THR A 634 1.80 -37.13 8.76
N ASP A 635 0.88 -37.27 9.72
CA ASP A 635 0.99 -36.67 11.06
C ASP A 635 2.43 -36.81 11.55
N GLN A 636 3.25 -35.77 11.35
CA GLN A 636 4.49 -35.60 12.06
C GLN A 636 4.05 -35.58 13.51
N GLN A 637 4.65 -36.43 14.33
CA GLN A 637 4.44 -36.41 15.77
C GLN A 637 4.41 -34.96 16.22
N VAL A 638 3.21 -34.52 16.61
CA VAL A 638 2.98 -33.21 17.20
C VAL A 638 4.00 -33.08 18.31
N HIS A 639 5.04 -32.29 18.08
CA HIS A 639 5.87 -31.81 19.15
C HIS A 639 4.93 -31.04 20.07
N ASP A 640 4.84 -31.46 21.33
CA ASP A 640 4.08 -30.81 22.40
C ASP A 640 4.25 -29.29 22.31
N GLY A 641 3.28 -28.62 21.70
CA GLY A 641 3.43 -27.26 21.20
C GLY A 641 2.21 -26.70 20.47
N GLY A 642 0.99 -27.03 20.92
CA GLY A 642 -0.16 -26.12 20.89
C GLY A 642 -0.74 -25.61 19.56
N ALA A 643 -0.62 -26.29 18.42
CA ALA A 643 -1.43 -25.99 17.23
C ALA A 643 -2.63 -26.96 17.11
N ASP A 644 -3.85 -26.43 17.25
CA ASP A 644 -5.14 -27.14 17.13
C ASP A 644 -5.42 -27.51 15.65
N PRO A 645 -6.12 -28.61 15.33
CA PRO A 645 -6.37 -29.02 13.95
C PRO A 645 -7.38 -28.10 13.28
N SER A 646 -7.06 -27.60 12.08
CA SER A 646 -7.96 -26.81 11.22
C SER A 646 -9.39 -27.34 11.23
N ALA A 647 -10.39 -26.47 11.36
CA ALA A 647 -11.80 -26.89 11.36
C ALA A 647 -12.15 -27.65 10.06
N VAL A 648 -12.85 -28.77 10.19
CA VAL A 648 -13.23 -29.63 9.05
C VAL A 648 -14.70 -29.43 8.72
N LEU A 649 -15.01 -29.10 7.46
CA LEU A 649 -16.35 -29.12 6.89
C LEU A 649 -16.53 -30.41 6.10
N GLU A 650 -17.30 -31.34 6.64
CA GLU A 650 -17.73 -32.53 5.92
C GLU A 650 -18.88 -32.18 4.96
N VAL A 651 -18.65 -32.43 3.67
CA VAL A 651 -19.66 -32.26 2.62
C VAL A 651 -20.02 -33.62 2.01
N PRO A 652 -21.27 -33.84 1.59
CA PRO A 652 -21.71 -35.09 0.99
C PRO A 652 -21.00 -35.43 -0.33
N PHE A 653 -20.38 -34.45 -0.98
CA PHE A 653 -19.70 -34.58 -2.27
C PHE A 653 -18.58 -33.54 -2.40
N ILE A 654 -17.49 -33.93 -3.06
CA ILE A 654 -16.44 -33.02 -3.54
C ILE A 654 -16.30 -33.26 -5.04
N SER A 655 -16.15 -32.19 -5.82
CA SER A 655 -15.90 -32.31 -7.25
C SER A 655 -14.50 -32.92 -7.49
N PRO A 656 -14.38 -34.05 -8.20
CA PRO A 656 -13.09 -34.55 -8.64
C PRO A 656 -12.57 -33.81 -9.89
N GLU A 657 -13.45 -33.08 -10.59
CA GLU A 657 -13.12 -32.35 -11.81
C GLU A 657 -12.43 -31.02 -11.51
N MET A 658 -11.35 -30.73 -12.23
CA MET A 658 -10.68 -29.44 -12.20
C MET A 658 -11.30 -28.49 -13.23
N VAL A 659 -11.53 -27.23 -12.85
CA VAL A 659 -12.06 -26.20 -13.74
C VAL A 659 -11.00 -25.13 -13.97
N SER A 660 -10.70 -24.83 -15.24
CA SER A 660 -9.93 -23.64 -15.59
C SER A 660 -10.87 -22.44 -15.65
N LEU A 661 -10.72 -21.50 -14.70
CA LEU A 661 -11.58 -20.33 -14.61
C LEU A 661 -11.40 -19.37 -15.80
N SER A 662 -10.20 -19.33 -16.38
CA SER A 662 -9.91 -18.49 -17.55
C SER A 662 -10.55 -19.00 -18.83
N SER A 663 -10.90 -20.29 -18.91
CA SER A 663 -11.61 -20.85 -20.06
C SER A 663 -13.12 -20.75 -19.97
N LEU A 664 -13.67 -20.32 -18.82
CA LEU A 664 -15.12 -20.13 -18.67
C LEU A 664 -15.59 -18.90 -19.45
N THR A 665 -16.64 -19.10 -20.24
CA THR A 665 -17.32 -18.10 -21.04
C THR A 665 -18.73 -17.84 -20.50
N ASP A 666 -19.39 -16.79 -21.01
CA ASP A 666 -20.77 -16.48 -20.60
C ASP A 666 -21.80 -17.44 -21.22
N ASP A 667 -21.39 -18.27 -22.19
CA ASP A 667 -22.21 -19.34 -22.79
C ASP A 667 -22.21 -20.64 -21.96
N ASP A 668 -21.31 -20.74 -20.98
CA ASP A 668 -21.24 -21.89 -20.08
C ASP A 668 -22.40 -21.90 -19.07
N GLU A 669 -22.70 -23.07 -18.53
CA GLU A 669 -23.70 -23.19 -17.47
C GLU A 669 -23.10 -22.66 -16.15
N LEU A 670 -23.39 -21.41 -15.80
CA LEU A 670 -22.83 -20.76 -14.61
C LEU A 670 -23.85 -20.68 -13.46
N VAL A 671 -23.31 -20.54 -12.25
CA VAL A 671 -24.08 -20.19 -11.05
C VAL A 671 -24.31 -18.68 -11.02
N ASP A 672 -25.54 -18.27 -10.75
CA ASP A 672 -25.87 -16.87 -10.52
C ASP A 672 -25.19 -16.37 -9.23
N ARG A 673 -24.33 -15.35 -9.36
CA ARG A 673 -23.63 -14.74 -8.22
C ARG A 673 -24.61 -14.17 -7.20
N GLU A 674 -25.77 -13.69 -7.62
CA GLU A 674 -26.80 -13.18 -6.71
C GLU A 674 -27.44 -14.31 -5.89
N ALA A 675 -27.55 -15.52 -6.45
CA ALA A 675 -27.99 -16.69 -5.68
C ALA A 675 -26.98 -17.06 -4.59
N VAL A 676 -25.68 -17.02 -4.89
CA VAL A 676 -24.61 -17.24 -3.91
C VAL A 676 -24.64 -16.16 -2.83
N ARG A 677 -24.72 -14.89 -3.23
CA ARG A 677 -24.81 -13.75 -2.30
C ARG A 677 -25.97 -13.93 -1.33
N ARG A 678 -27.17 -14.23 -1.83
CA ARG A 678 -28.35 -14.47 -0.98
C ARG A 678 -28.17 -15.63 -0.02
N ALA A 679 -27.59 -16.75 -0.46
CA ALA A 679 -27.35 -17.91 0.41
C ALA A 679 -26.35 -17.59 1.53
N VAL A 680 -25.26 -16.90 1.20
CA VAL A 680 -24.24 -16.50 2.18
C VAL A 680 -24.77 -15.44 3.14
N THR A 681 -25.50 -14.43 2.65
CA THR A 681 -26.17 -13.44 3.50
C THR A 681 -27.14 -14.11 4.46
N ALA A 682 -27.95 -15.08 4.00
CA ALA A 682 -28.89 -15.77 4.86
C ALA A 682 -28.19 -16.51 6.01
N GLU A 683 -27.05 -17.16 5.74
CA GLU A 683 -26.27 -17.85 6.76
C GLU A 683 -25.55 -16.89 7.72
N ALA A 684 -24.95 -15.82 7.19
CA ALA A 684 -24.32 -14.78 8.00
C ALA A 684 -25.33 -14.10 8.93
N VAL A 685 -26.53 -13.78 8.44
CA VAL A 685 -27.62 -13.21 9.25
C VAL A 685 -28.11 -14.19 10.31
N ARG A 686 -28.14 -15.49 9.99
CA ARG A 686 -28.50 -16.54 10.94
C ARG A 686 -27.50 -16.65 12.10
N LEU A 687 -26.21 -16.41 11.84
CA LEU A 687 -25.12 -16.52 12.82
C LEU A 687 -24.93 -15.23 13.63
N HIS A 688 -24.89 -14.07 12.97
CA HIS A 688 -24.48 -12.78 13.56
C HIS A 688 -25.62 -11.78 13.76
N GLY A 689 -26.79 -12.04 13.18
CA GLY A 689 -27.93 -11.13 13.19
C GLY A 689 -27.92 -10.12 12.03
N PRO A 690 -29.09 -9.57 11.64
CA PRO A 690 -29.23 -8.76 10.44
C PRO A 690 -28.54 -7.40 10.50
N ASP A 691 -28.37 -6.82 11.69
CA ASP A 691 -27.80 -5.48 11.86
C ASP A 691 -26.26 -5.49 11.73
N MET A 692 -25.63 -6.67 11.88
CA MET A 692 -24.18 -6.84 11.86
C MET A 692 -23.66 -7.18 10.46
N VAL A 693 -24.49 -7.72 9.56
CA VAL A 693 -24.08 -8.20 8.24
C VAL A 693 -24.11 -7.06 7.22
N GLY A 694 -22.93 -6.67 6.75
CA GLY A 694 -22.73 -5.70 5.69
C GLY A 694 -22.63 -6.34 4.30
N HIS A 695 -21.70 -5.83 3.50
CA HIS A 695 -21.52 -6.26 2.11
C HIS A 695 -21.04 -7.73 2.00
N VAL A 696 -21.66 -8.48 1.08
CA VAL A 696 -21.32 -9.87 0.75
C VAL A 696 -20.91 -9.95 -0.73
N GLU A 697 -19.69 -10.42 -0.98
CA GLU A 697 -19.14 -10.53 -2.34
C GLU A 697 -18.49 -11.90 -2.58
N PRO A 698 -19.00 -12.70 -3.54
CA PRO A 698 -18.32 -13.90 -4.01
C PRO A 698 -17.03 -13.55 -4.75
N ALA A 699 -15.94 -14.25 -4.43
CA ALA A 699 -14.60 -13.97 -4.99
C ALA A 699 -14.54 -14.16 -6.52
N LEU A 700 -15.31 -15.09 -7.06
CA LEU A 700 -15.29 -15.43 -8.48
C LEU A 700 -16.36 -14.68 -9.27
N ARG A 701 -15.96 -14.15 -10.44
CA ARG A 701 -16.87 -13.50 -11.41
C ARG A 701 -17.67 -14.52 -12.24
N ARG A 702 -17.04 -15.62 -12.65
CA ARG A 702 -17.70 -16.74 -13.33
C ARG A 702 -17.60 -17.96 -12.42
N ILE A 703 -18.75 -18.49 -12.00
CA ILE A 703 -18.82 -19.61 -11.06
C ILE A 703 -19.36 -20.82 -11.82
N PRO A 704 -18.56 -21.90 -11.99
CA PRO A 704 -19.04 -23.08 -12.69
C PRO A 704 -20.17 -23.75 -11.91
N ARG A 705 -21.21 -24.19 -12.60
CA ARG A 705 -22.28 -25.01 -12.01
C ARG A 705 -21.82 -26.46 -11.94
N LEU A 706 -20.94 -26.74 -10.99
CA LEU A 706 -20.33 -28.05 -10.77
C LEU A 706 -20.56 -28.48 -9.32
N GLU A 707 -21.22 -29.63 -9.11
CA GLU A 707 -21.52 -30.13 -7.77
C GLU A 707 -20.22 -30.38 -6.98
N GLY A 708 -20.16 -29.89 -5.74
CA GLY A 708 -18.97 -29.96 -4.90
C GLY A 708 -17.91 -28.90 -5.21
N PHE A 709 -18.17 -27.95 -6.11
CA PHE A 709 -17.30 -26.80 -6.33
C PHE A 709 -17.43 -25.79 -5.18
N SER A 710 -16.29 -25.38 -4.61
CA SER A 710 -16.23 -24.45 -3.48
C SER A 710 -16.04 -23.01 -3.94
N ILE A 711 -16.81 -22.09 -3.36
CA ILE A 711 -16.80 -20.67 -3.67
C ILE A 711 -16.40 -19.91 -2.41
N GLY A 712 -15.31 -19.14 -2.47
CA GLY A 712 -14.96 -18.19 -1.42
C GLY A 712 -15.81 -16.93 -1.49
N CYS A 713 -16.26 -16.44 -0.35
CA CYS A 713 -17.06 -15.22 -0.22
C CYS A 713 -16.51 -14.34 0.91
N SER A 714 -16.31 -13.06 0.61
CA SER A 714 -16.00 -12.04 1.62
C SER A 714 -17.29 -11.47 2.16
N VAL A 715 -17.40 -11.37 3.49
CA VAL A 715 -18.58 -10.84 4.19
C VAL A 715 -18.12 -9.83 5.23
N GLN A 716 -18.73 -8.65 5.26
CA GLN A 716 -18.52 -7.69 6.34
C GLN A 716 -19.41 -8.05 7.53
N ILE A 717 -18.82 -8.29 8.70
CA ILE A 717 -19.53 -8.51 9.96
C ILE A 717 -19.05 -7.44 10.95
N ASP A 718 -19.93 -6.52 11.34
CA ASP A 718 -19.62 -5.42 12.27
C ASP A 718 -18.39 -4.60 11.87
N GLY A 719 -18.26 -4.32 10.57
CA GLY A 719 -17.12 -3.59 10.00
C GLY A 719 -15.85 -4.41 9.80
N ASN A 720 -15.83 -5.69 10.20
CA ASN A 720 -14.69 -6.59 10.01
C ASN A 720 -14.90 -7.55 8.83
N PRO A 721 -13.87 -7.80 7.98
CA PRO A 721 -13.95 -8.79 6.91
C PRO A 721 -13.87 -10.22 7.48
N MET A 722 -14.89 -11.02 7.19
CA MET A 722 -14.97 -12.45 7.51
C MET A 722 -15.12 -13.27 6.23
N PHE A 723 -14.55 -14.48 6.22
CA PHE A 723 -14.60 -15.36 5.05
C PHE A 723 -15.64 -16.45 5.22
N TYR A 724 -16.34 -16.76 4.12
CA TYR A 724 -17.30 -17.85 4.03
C TYR A 724 -16.95 -18.73 2.83
N VAL A 725 -17.23 -20.02 2.95
CA VAL A 725 -17.20 -20.96 1.83
C VAL A 725 -18.63 -21.40 1.52
N ALA A 726 -19.02 -21.32 0.26
CA ALA A 726 -20.26 -21.86 -0.27
C ALA A 726 -19.95 -23.00 -1.25
N VAL A 727 -20.47 -24.21 -0.99
CA VAL A 727 -20.28 -25.38 -1.84
C VAL A 727 -21.51 -25.60 -2.70
N VAL A 728 -21.32 -25.66 -4.03
CA VAL A 728 -22.39 -25.87 -5.02
C VAL A 728 -22.99 -27.26 -4.85
N THR A 729 -24.32 -27.36 -4.82
CA THR A 729 -25.05 -28.64 -4.75
C THR A 729 -25.66 -29.03 -6.09
N ALA A 730 -26.11 -30.28 -6.25
CA ALA A 730 -26.94 -30.68 -7.40
C ALA A 730 -28.34 -30.03 -7.44
N VAL A 731 -28.78 -29.34 -6.38
CA VAL A 731 -30.08 -28.66 -6.34
C VAL A 731 -29.88 -27.20 -6.76
N GLU A 732 -30.73 -26.74 -7.69
CA GLU A 732 -30.59 -25.42 -8.30
C GLU A 732 -30.62 -24.30 -7.25
N ASN A 733 -29.54 -23.51 -7.22
CA ASN A 733 -29.34 -22.34 -6.34
C ASN A 733 -29.37 -22.67 -4.83
N GLU A 734 -29.13 -23.92 -4.45
CA GLU A 734 -28.86 -24.33 -3.07
C GLU A 734 -27.36 -24.56 -2.85
N PHE A 735 -26.86 -24.13 -1.69
CA PHE A 735 -25.44 -24.17 -1.32
C PHE A 735 -25.27 -24.67 0.11
N ILE A 736 -24.20 -25.41 0.36
CA ILE A 736 -23.74 -25.66 1.73
C ILE A 736 -22.82 -24.50 2.11
N VAL A 737 -23.26 -23.64 3.03
CA VAL A 737 -22.52 -22.44 3.42
C VAL A 737 -21.91 -22.62 4.82
N ARG A 738 -20.66 -22.20 4.96
CA ARG A 738 -19.94 -22.26 6.24
C ARG A 738 -19.06 -21.02 6.41
N GLU A 739 -19.08 -20.44 7.61
CA GLU A 739 -18.09 -19.44 8.03
C GLU A 739 -16.73 -20.10 8.22
N VAL A 740 -15.68 -19.49 7.67
CA VAL A 740 -14.29 -19.93 7.80
C VAL A 740 -13.74 -19.36 9.10
N PRO A 741 -13.29 -20.20 10.04
CA PRO A 741 -12.72 -19.70 11.28
C PRO A 741 -11.28 -19.19 11.06
N PRO A 742 -10.72 -18.40 11.99
CA PRO A 742 -9.38 -17.81 11.87
C PRO A 742 -8.26 -18.82 11.59
N GLU A 743 -8.39 -20.04 12.13
CA GLU A 743 -7.47 -21.17 11.94
C GLU A 743 -7.60 -21.88 10.56
N GLY A 744 -8.53 -21.43 9.72
CA GLY A 744 -8.81 -22.01 8.40
C GLY A 744 -9.82 -23.16 8.42
N LEU A 745 -10.34 -23.47 7.23
CA LEU A 745 -11.36 -24.51 7.03
C LEU A 745 -10.92 -25.49 5.95
N ARG A 746 -10.94 -26.79 6.26
CA ARG A 746 -10.74 -27.86 5.27
C ARG A 746 -12.07 -28.48 4.88
N VAL A 747 -12.39 -28.49 3.59
CA VAL A 747 -13.58 -29.17 3.05
C VAL A 747 -13.21 -30.60 2.70
N VAL A 748 -13.87 -31.59 3.30
CA VAL A 748 -13.61 -33.01 3.07
C VAL A 748 -14.90 -33.72 2.69
N ALA A 749 -14.80 -34.75 1.83
CA ALA A 749 -15.95 -35.59 1.52
C ALA A 749 -16.31 -36.43 2.75
N ALA A 750 -17.61 -36.54 3.05
CA ALA A 750 -18.09 -37.43 4.10
C ALA A 750 -17.68 -38.87 3.77
N SER A 751 -16.90 -39.52 4.65
CA SER A 751 -16.56 -40.93 4.50
C SER A 751 -17.83 -41.76 4.59
N HIS A 752 -18.30 -42.30 3.47
CA HIS A 752 -19.37 -43.30 3.46
C HIS A 752 -18.88 -44.56 4.20
N ALA A 753 -19.51 -44.87 5.33
CA ALA A 753 -19.43 -46.17 5.99
C ALA A 753 -20.23 -47.24 5.23
#